data_AF-A0AAV4U344-F1
#
_entry.id   AF-A0AAV4U344-F1
#
_cell.length_a   1.000
_cell.length_b   1.000
_cell.length_c   1.000
_cell.angle_alpha   90.00
_cell.angle_beta   90.00
_cell.angle_gamma   90.00
#
_symmetry.space_group_name_H-M   'P 1'
#
loop_
_entity.id
_entity.type
_entity.pdbx_description
1 polymer ?
#
loop_
_entity_poly.entity_id
_entity_poly.type
_entity_poly.pdbx_seq_one_letter_code
_entity_poly.pdbx_strand_id
1 'polypeptide(L)'
;MASPIKKVAVIGGGFCGCCALVQLKEEGGFELVCFEKTDKPGGTWCYREESIEAVASIMPTTIINHCKEIGALSDFPPPKEFNNYMRHYELLHYYSEYVKSKDILKYVKYNSEVMEVRRAKDYKETGRWIVTVKNTISNEVSTDVYDGVLVCVGHINRPKMPHYPGQDLFKGDIIHTHTLKGVEKYRQKNVVVVGMGCSGLDAAVETSNVAKQVYLSTRSGAHVIRRVGPHGYPFDYILARRWIFLLMDTLPYEWTSYLFENIYLDPQFNRDQYAVKPDHHILSKDPVINDHIHSKFFSGSVIQKPDIERFTENGVIFKGDTEVTEADVVIMATGYTWKFPFLEEGIIVKEGDKINLYKLMFPPHLEHATFAILGFVLPFGPGFPIGELQCRWAAQVLARKCKLPSEKEMVEDINKRYNANILKYARHDKVSIRVDYVQFCDEIASQFGVKPNLLKILLTDPLLYFQLFFGPSLSYQYRLQGPHSWDGARNAIMTSKDRMLYPVTKRSTQESQLKEEGGFELVCFEKTDKPGGTWCYREESIEAVASIMSTTIINHSKEMGALSDFPPPKEYNTFMRHHELYQYASEYAKSKDIFKYIQYNSEVTEVRRAKDYKETGRWIVTVKNTISNEVSTDVYDGVLLCVGHINRPKMPYYPGQDLFKGDIIHTHTLKRVEKYREKNVIVVGMGCSGLDAAVETSNVAKQVYLSTRSGAHVIRRVGPHGYPFDYLLARRWLFMLIDILPFEWTNYLLENIYLDPQFNRDKYAVKPDHHILSKDPVINDHIHSKFFSGSVIQKPDIERFTENGVIFKGDSEVTEADVVIMATGYTWKFPFLEEGIIVKEGDKINLYKLMFPPHLEHATLAVVGFILPFGPGFPIGELQCRWAAQVLARKCKLPSEKEMVEDINKRYNANILKYARHDKVSIRVDYVQFCDEIASQFGAKPNLLKFS
;
A
#
# COMPACT_ATOMS: atom_id res chain seq x y z
N MET A 1 -32.54 -15.18 51.62
CA MET A 1 -31.08 -15.33 51.80
C MET A 1 -30.41 -14.88 50.51
N ALA A 2 -29.22 -14.28 50.56
CA ALA A 2 -28.42 -14.12 49.35
C ALA A 2 -27.95 -15.52 48.86
N SER A 3 -27.86 -15.72 47.55
CA SER A 3 -27.24 -16.92 47.00
C SER A 3 -25.76 -16.96 47.41
N PRO A 4 -25.20 -18.14 47.76
CA PRO A 4 -23.78 -18.23 48.09
C PRO A 4 -22.93 -17.81 46.89
N ILE A 5 -21.87 -17.03 47.15
CA ILE A 5 -20.90 -16.60 46.14
C ILE A 5 -20.18 -17.85 45.64
N LYS A 6 -20.15 -18.05 44.32
CA LYS A 6 -19.52 -19.21 43.69
C LYS A 6 -18.07 -18.94 43.31
N LYS A 7 -17.16 -19.85 43.62
CA LYS A 7 -15.74 -19.72 43.32
C LYS A 7 -15.40 -20.32 41.95
N VAL A 8 -14.93 -19.52 40.98
CA VAL A 8 -14.72 -19.95 39.59
C VAL A 8 -13.27 -19.75 39.16
N ALA A 9 -12.68 -20.81 38.59
CA ALA A 9 -11.34 -20.81 38.02
C ALA A 9 -11.36 -20.65 36.49
N VAL A 10 -10.56 -19.72 35.97
CA VAL A 10 -10.35 -19.52 34.52
C VAL A 10 -8.91 -19.92 34.16
N ILE A 11 -8.74 -20.84 33.21
CA ILE A 11 -7.44 -21.45 32.90
C ILE A 11 -6.87 -20.85 31.62
N GLY A 12 -5.81 -20.05 31.76
CA GLY A 12 -5.16 -19.29 30.69
C GLY A 12 -5.69 -17.86 30.58
N GLY A 13 -4.81 -16.86 30.72
CA GLY A 13 -5.08 -15.42 30.60
C GLY A 13 -5.02 -14.90 29.16
N GLY A 14 -5.24 -15.77 28.17
CA GLY A 14 -5.42 -15.38 26.77
C GLY A 14 -6.78 -14.70 26.51
N PHE A 15 -7.06 -14.34 25.25
CA PHE A 15 -8.25 -13.57 24.86
C PHE A 15 -9.54 -14.00 25.59
N CYS A 16 -9.94 -15.27 25.42
CA CYS A 16 -11.15 -15.81 26.04
C CYS A 16 -11.10 -15.86 27.57
N GLY A 17 -9.92 -15.97 28.19
CA GLY A 17 -9.76 -15.99 29.64
C GLY A 17 -10.13 -14.67 30.29
N CYS A 18 -9.56 -13.56 29.82
CA CYS A 18 -9.97 -12.25 30.33
C CYS A 18 -11.39 -11.88 29.90
N CYS A 19 -11.85 -12.28 28.70
CA CYS A 19 -13.24 -12.09 28.31
C CYS A 19 -14.20 -12.82 29.28
N ALA A 20 -13.90 -14.06 29.67
CA ALA A 20 -14.65 -14.81 30.67
C ALA A 20 -14.64 -14.12 32.05
N LEU A 21 -13.49 -13.61 32.51
CA LEU A 21 -13.44 -12.79 33.73
C LEU A 21 -14.34 -11.54 33.64
N VAL A 22 -14.35 -10.84 32.50
CA VAL A 22 -15.23 -9.67 32.29
C VAL A 22 -16.69 -10.09 32.34
N GLN A 23 -17.10 -11.14 31.62
CA GLN A 23 -18.52 -11.54 31.60
C GLN A 23 -18.98 -12.07 32.96
N LEU A 24 -18.15 -12.85 33.68
CA LEU A 24 -18.48 -13.28 35.04
C LEU A 24 -18.57 -12.10 36.03
N LYS A 25 -17.73 -11.06 35.86
CA LYS A 25 -17.84 -9.81 36.63
C LYS A 25 -19.12 -9.02 36.29
N GLU A 26 -19.54 -9.00 35.03
CA GLU A 26 -20.81 -8.39 34.59
C GLU A 26 -22.03 -9.19 35.09
N GLU A 27 -21.97 -10.52 35.17
CA GLU A 27 -23.06 -11.34 35.73
C GLU A 27 -23.26 -11.19 37.25
N GLY A 28 -22.16 -11.00 37.99
CA GLY A 28 -22.12 -10.91 39.45
C GLY A 28 -22.30 -12.25 40.18
N GLY A 29 -22.01 -12.27 41.48
CA GLY A 29 -22.20 -13.45 42.35
C GLY A 29 -21.05 -14.47 42.35
N PHE A 30 -19.87 -14.11 41.85
CA PHE A 30 -18.72 -14.99 41.74
C PHE A 30 -17.48 -14.46 42.48
N GLU A 31 -16.73 -15.37 43.11
CA GLU A 31 -15.31 -15.18 43.47
C GLU A 31 -14.48 -15.66 42.27
N LEU A 32 -13.59 -14.81 41.77
CA LEU A 32 -12.90 -15.03 40.49
C LEU A 32 -11.40 -15.22 40.67
N VAL A 33 -10.84 -16.24 40.02
CA VAL A 33 -9.41 -16.37 39.78
C VAL A 33 -9.14 -16.83 38.35
N CYS A 34 -8.09 -16.29 37.74
CA CYS A 34 -7.52 -16.80 36.51
C CYS A 34 -6.08 -17.22 36.74
N PHE A 35 -5.68 -18.37 36.20
CA PHE A 35 -4.32 -18.88 36.25
C PHE A 35 -3.67 -18.74 34.87
N GLU A 36 -2.66 -17.89 34.76
CA GLU A 36 -1.88 -17.67 33.55
C GLU A 36 -0.47 -18.26 33.75
N LYS A 37 -0.07 -19.19 32.88
CA LYS A 37 1.21 -19.92 32.97
C LYS A 37 2.42 -18.98 32.89
N THR A 38 2.29 -17.87 32.18
CA THR A 38 3.36 -16.90 31.91
C THR A 38 3.25 -15.65 32.78
N ASP A 39 4.19 -14.73 32.61
CA ASP A 39 4.30 -13.48 33.36
C ASP A 39 3.27 -12.39 32.95
N LYS A 40 2.58 -12.57 31.82
CA LYS A 40 1.72 -11.55 31.18
C LYS A 40 0.48 -12.17 30.50
N PRO A 41 -0.67 -11.47 30.48
CA PRO A 41 -1.88 -11.93 29.79
C PRO A 41 -1.77 -11.74 28.26
N GLY A 42 -2.81 -12.18 27.52
CA GLY A 42 -2.92 -12.02 26.06
C GLY A 42 -2.57 -13.26 25.24
N GLY A 43 -1.97 -14.29 25.86
CA GLY A 43 -1.73 -15.60 25.24
C GLY A 43 -0.92 -15.49 23.94
N THR A 44 -1.51 -15.95 22.83
CA THR A 44 -0.96 -15.94 21.46
C THR A 44 -0.42 -14.58 21.02
N TRP A 45 -1.09 -13.48 21.41
CA TRP A 45 -0.78 -12.14 20.88
C TRP A 45 0.25 -11.39 21.71
N CYS A 46 0.58 -11.92 22.90
CA CYS A 46 1.75 -11.50 23.65
C CYS A 46 2.99 -12.14 22.99
N TYR A 47 3.68 -11.38 22.14
CA TYR A 47 4.97 -11.80 21.60
C TYR A 47 5.97 -12.05 22.72
N ARG A 48 6.77 -13.10 22.54
CA ARG A 48 7.89 -13.52 23.41
C ARG A 48 9.00 -14.00 22.48
N GLU A 49 10.24 -13.67 22.80
CA GLU A 49 11.39 -14.09 21.99
C GLU A 49 11.56 -15.62 22.06
N GLU A 50 11.55 -16.17 23.27
CA GLU A 50 11.54 -17.62 23.48
C GLU A 50 10.13 -18.22 23.36
N SER A 51 10.04 -19.38 22.71
CA SER A 51 8.82 -20.15 22.54
C SER A 51 8.60 -21.10 23.73
N ILE A 52 7.62 -20.80 24.58
CA ILE A 52 7.29 -21.61 25.77
C ILE A 52 6.42 -22.82 25.37
N GLU A 53 6.70 -23.99 25.91
CA GLU A 53 5.93 -25.21 25.62
C GLU A 53 4.48 -25.12 26.12
N ALA A 54 3.53 -25.55 25.26
CA ALA A 54 2.08 -25.44 25.44
C ALA A 54 1.55 -24.00 25.52
N VAL A 55 2.36 -22.99 25.15
CA VAL A 55 1.92 -21.61 24.91
C VAL A 55 1.92 -21.37 23.40
N ALA A 56 0.91 -20.68 22.87
CA ALA A 56 0.87 -20.30 21.47
C ALA A 56 1.96 -19.24 21.17
N SER A 57 2.68 -19.42 20.06
CA SER A 57 3.81 -18.57 19.66
C SER A 57 3.54 -17.93 18.30
N ILE A 58 4.03 -16.70 18.13
CA ILE A 58 3.92 -15.90 16.91
C ILE A 58 5.30 -15.35 16.51
N MET A 59 5.40 -14.94 15.24
CA MET A 59 6.55 -14.20 14.70
C MET A 59 6.37 -12.70 15.00
N PRO A 60 7.44 -11.89 15.09
CA PRO A 60 7.33 -10.46 15.35
C PRO A 60 6.67 -9.69 14.19
N THR A 61 6.62 -10.29 12.99
CA THR A 61 5.93 -9.72 11.82
C THR A 61 4.47 -10.14 11.70
N THR A 62 3.94 -10.98 12.61
CA THR A 62 2.57 -11.50 12.51
C THR A 62 1.50 -10.39 12.52
N ILE A 63 0.74 -10.33 11.43
CA ILE A 63 -0.42 -9.46 11.21
C ILE A 63 -1.69 -10.31 11.29
N ILE A 64 -2.77 -9.77 11.87
CA ILE A 64 -4.05 -10.49 11.93
C ILE A 64 -4.73 -10.59 10.54
N ASN A 65 -5.57 -11.61 10.36
CA ASN A 65 -6.20 -11.95 9.08
C ASN A 65 -7.64 -11.46 8.92
N HIS A 66 -8.14 -10.61 9.82
CA HIS A 66 -9.46 -10.00 9.73
C HIS A 66 -9.40 -8.50 10.05
N CYS A 67 -10.32 -7.73 9.50
CA CYS A 67 -10.47 -6.29 9.72
C CYS A 67 -10.81 -5.99 11.18
N LYS A 68 -10.22 -4.92 11.74
CA LYS A 68 -10.40 -4.49 13.13
C LYS A 68 -11.87 -4.34 13.55
N GLU A 69 -12.72 -3.80 12.67
CA GLU A 69 -14.16 -3.64 12.93
C GLU A 69 -14.93 -4.97 12.89
N ILE A 70 -14.47 -5.94 12.10
CA ILE A 70 -15.06 -7.28 11.97
C ILE A 70 -14.65 -8.16 13.16
N GLY A 71 -13.41 -8.03 13.64
CA GLY A 71 -12.88 -8.74 14.82
C GLY A 71 -13.07 -8.05 16.17
N ALA A 72 -13.76 -6.92 16.23
CA ALA A 72 -13.92 -6.13 17.45
C ALA A 72 -14.65 -6.88 18.58
N LEU A 73 -14.37 -6.50 19.83
CA LEU A 73 -15.23 -6.78 20.99
C LEU A 73 -16.55 -6.01 20.86
N SER A 74 -17.67 -6.65 21.19
CA SER A 74 -19.01 -6.13 20.90
C SER A 74 -19.39 -4.86 21.68
N ASP A 75 -18.70 -4.56 22.79
CA ASP A 75 -18.89 -3.36 23.60
C ASP A 75 -17.71 -2.37 23.56
N PHE A 76 -16.67 -2.63 22.75
CA PHE A 76 -15.42 -1.86 22.78
C PHE A 76 -14.75 -1.77 21.38
N PRO A 77 -15.11 -0.78 20.55
CA PRO A 77 -14.51 -0.58 19.23
C PRO A 77 -13.00 -0.30 19.28
N PRO A 78 -12.19 -0.81 18.34
CA PRO A 78 -10.77 -0.46 18.24
C PRO A 78 -10.54 1.02 17.93
N PRO A 79 -9.37 1.59 18.30
CA PRO A 79 -8.96 2.94 17.90
C PRO A 79 -9.05 3.14 16.38
N LYS A 80 -9.51 4.32 15.95
CA LYS A 80 -9.58 4.67 14.52
C LYS A 80 -8.18 4.73 13.90
N GLU A 81 -7.18 5.09 14.69
CA GLU A 81 -5.76 5.22 14.36
C GLU A 81 -5.10 3.90 13.96
N PHE A 82 -5.56 2.76 14.50
CA PHE A 82 -4.93 1.45 14.31
C PHE A 82 -5.17 0.88 12.91
N ASN A 83 -4.22 0.09 12.42
CA ASN A 83 -4.33 -0.54 11.09
C ASN A 83 -5.56 -1.45 11.01
N ASN A 84 -6.18 -1.53 9.81
CA ASN A 84 -7.34 -2.41 9.60
C ASN A 84 -6.99 -3.87 9.86
N TYR A 85 -5.82 -4.31 9.41
CA TYR A 85 -5.21 -5.56 9.81
C TYR A 85 -4.10 -5.22 10.80
N MET A 86 -4.47 -5.24 12.09
CA MET A 86 -3.57 -4.91 13.20
C MET A 86 -2.38 -5.87 13.25
N ARG A 87 -1.18 -5.34 13.47
CA ARG A 87 -0.03 -6.15 13.89
C ARG A 87 -0.26 -6.66 15.32
N HIS A 88 0.41 -7.76 15.69
CA HIS A 88 0.20 -8.40 16.99
C HIS A 88 0.29 -7.44 18.19
N TYR A 89 1.16 -6.43 18.15
CA TYR A 89 1.34 -5.45 19.22
C TYR A 89 0.21 -4.40 19.29
N GLU A 90 -0.36 -3.97 18.15
CA GLU A 90 -1.54 -3.09 18.12
C GLU A 90 -2.74 -3.81 18.75
N LEU A 91 -2.95 -5.08 18.37
CA LEU A 91 -4.01 -5.91 18.91
C LEU A 91 -3.83 -6.20 20.41
N LEU A 92 -2.60 -6.53 20.85
CA LEU A 92 -2.28 -6.73 22.26
C LEU A 92 -2.53 -5.46 23.08
N HIS A 93 -2.21 -4.28 22.53
CA HIS A 93 -2.51 -3.00 23.17
C HIS A 93 -4.04 -2.78 23.29
N TYR A 94 -4.79 -2.91 22.19
CA TYR A 94 -6.26 -2.79 22.18
C TYR A 94 -6.93 -3.70 23.22
N TYR A 95 -6.51 -4.97 23.28
CA TYR A 95 -6.98 -5.92 24.28
C TYR A 95 -6.57 -5.55 25.71
N SER A 96 -5.34 -5.04 25.89
CA SER A 96 -4.85 -4.60 27.21
C SER A 96 -5.65 -3.42 27.75
N GLU A 97 -6.02 -2.45 26.90
CA GLU A 97 -6.86 -1.32 27.33
C GLU A 97 -8.29 -1.75 27.69
N TYR A 98 -8.89 -2.68 26.93
CA TYR A 98 -10.17 -3.29 27.33
C TYR A 98 -10.07 -3.93 28.72
N VAL A 99 -9.08 -4.79 28.91
CA VAL A 99 -8.83 -5.55 30.14
C VAL A 99 -8.55 -4.63 31.35
N LYS A 100 -7.83 -3.53 31.15
CA LYS A 100 -7.65 -2.46 32.16
C LYS A 100 -8.97 -1.77 32.48
N SER A 101 -9.71 -1.32 31.47
CA SER A 101 -10.96 -0.56 31.65
C SER A 101 -12.04 -1.33 32.42
N LYS A 102 -12.04 -2.66 32.30
CA LYS A 102 -12.95 -3.56 33.03
C LYS A 102 -12.44 -3.95 34.42
N ASP A 103 -11.21 -3.58 34.81
CA ASP A 103 -10.61 -3.87 36.12
C ASP A 103 -10.68 -5.38 36.48
N ILE A 104 -10.13 -6.24 35.60
CA ILE A 104 -10.06 -7.69 35.84
C ILE A 104 -8.66 -8.22 36.17
N LEU A 105 -7.60 -7.42 35.98
CA LEU A 105 -6.21 -7.87 36.12
C LEU A 105 -5.89 -8.39 37.53
N LYS A 106 -6.54 -7.85 38.56
CA LYS A 106 -6.42 -8.29 39.96
C LYS A 106 -6.88 -9.73 40.24
N TYR A 107 -7.64 -10.33 39.32
CA TYR A 107 -8.04 -11.74 39.41
C TYR A 107 -7.04 -12.68 38.72
N VAL A 108 -6.06 -12.15 37.97
CA VAL A 108 -5.09 -12.96 37.20
C VAL A 108 -3.85 -13.24 38.06
N LYS A 109 -3.64 -14.51 38.38
CA LYS A 109 -2.39 -15.04 38.95
C LYS A 109 -1.46 -15.42 37.80
N TYR A 110 -0.40 -14.65 37.61
CA TYR A 110 0.68 -14.92 36.66
C TYR A 110 1.60 -16.04 37.14
N ASN A 111 2.45 -16.54 36.24
CA ASN A 111 3.45 -17.58 36.52
C ASN A 111 2.82 -18.80 37.22
N SER A 112 1.62 -19.19 36.80
CA SER A 112 0.74 -20.15 37.47
C SER A 112 0.27 -21.20 36.47
N GLU A 113 0.99 -22.31 36.37
CA GLU A 113 0.64 -23.42 35.49
C GLU A 113 -0.36 -24.36 36.17
N VAL A 114 -1.52 -24.58 35.55
CA VAL A 114 -2.48 -25.57 36.02
C VAL A 114 -2.00 -26.97 35.64
N MET A 115 -1.65 -27.76 36.65
CA MET A 115 -1.13 -29.12 36.50
C MET A 115 -2.25 -30.16 36.40
N GLU A 116 -3.37 -29.93 37.10
CA GLU A 116 -4.47 -30.89 37.22
C GLU A 116 -5.82 -30.17 37.44
N VAL A 117 -6.87 -30.71 36.84
CA VAL A 117 -8.29 -30.38 37.03
C VAL A 117 -9.05 -31.71 37.05
N ARG A 118 -9.63 -32.06 38.20
CA ARG A 118 -10.43 -33.27 38.39
C ARG A 118 -11.73 -32.99 39.12
N ARG A 119 -12.71 -33.87 38.96
CA ARG A 119 -13.97 -33.86 39.70
C ARG A 119 -13.68 -33.99 41.20
N ALA A 120 -14.38 -33.22 42.03
CA ALA A 120 -14.31 -33.39 43.48
C ALA A 120 -14.98 -34.71 43.91
N LYS A 121 -14.69 -35.20 45.12
CA LYS A 121 -15.27 -36.46 45.65
C LYS A 121 -16.81 -36.40 45.72
N ASP A 122 -17.34 -35.20 45.93
CA ASP A 122 -18.75 -34.83 46.01
C ASP A 122 -19.33 -34.29 44.70
N TYR A 123 -18.63 -34.43 43.56
CA TYR A 123 -19.03 -33.83 42.27
C TYR A 123 -20.47 -34.15 41.85
N LYS A 124 -20.98 -35.35 42.15
CA LYS A 124 -22.36 -35.73 41.83
C LYS A 124 -23.42 -34.86 42.52
N GLU A 125 -23.12 -34.38 43.73
CA GLU A 125 -24.03 -33.53 44.52
C GLU A 125 -23.80 -32.04 44.25
N THR A 126 -22.54 -31.63 44.05
CA THR A 126 -22.16 -30.20 44.06
C THR A 126 -21.67 -29.65 42.72
N GLY A 127 -21.25 -30.51 41.79
CA GLY A 127 -20.64 -30.12 40.52
C GLY A 127 -19.24 -29.50 40.65
N ARG A 128 -18.57 -29.66 41.79
CA ARG A 128 -17.30 -28.97 42.11
C ARG A 128 -16.04 -29.65 41.58
N TRP A 129 -15.02 -28.85 41.31
CA TRP A 129 -13.75 -29.24 40.71
C TRP A 129 -12.59 -28.98 41.67
N ILE A 130 -11.61 -29.88 41.69
CA ILE A 130 -10.31 -29.69 42.35
C ILE A 130 -9.32 -29.24 41.27
N VAL A 131 -8.64 -28.12 41.50
CA VAL A 131 -7.62 -27.57 40.59
C VAL A 131 -6.28 -27.48 41.32
N THR A 132 -5.24 -28.08 40.73
CA THR A 132 -3.86 -28.05 41.24
C THR A 132 -3.01 -27.14 40.35
N VAL A 133 -2.31 -26.19 40.96
CA VAL A 133 -1.57 -25.13 40.27
C VAL A 133 -0.16 -25.04 40.82
N LYS A 134 0.83 -25.03 39.91
CA LYS A 134 2.25 -24.84 40.20
C LYS A 134 2.69 -23.43 39.84
N ASN A 135 3.39 -22.76 40.75
CA ASN A 135 4.10 -21.52 40.46
C ASN A 135 5.35 -21.83 39.60
N THR A 136 5.48 -21.21 38.43
CA THR A 136 6.56 -21.49 37.48
C THR A 136 7.90 -20.86 37.87
N ILE A 137 7.92 -19.94 38.85
CA ILE A 137 9.13 -19.33 39.40
C ILE A 137 9.54 -20.00 40.72
N SER A 138 8.66 -20.00 41.74
CA SER A 138 8.98 -20.57 43.06
C SER A 138 8.92 -22.10 43.11
N ASN A 139 8.35 -22.74 42.08
CA ASN A 139 8.06 -24.18 42.02
C ASN A 139 7.06 -24.70 43.09
N GLU A 140 6.49 -23.81 43.91
CA GLU A 140 5.44 -24.10 44.88
C GLU A 140 4.19 -24.67 44.21
N VAL A 141 3.53 -25.64 44.84
CA VAL A 141 2.29 -26.27 44.34
C VAL A 141 1.16 -26.03 45.34
N SER A 142 0.01 -25.60 44.83
CA SER A 142 -1.21 -25.35 45.59
C SER A 142 -2.40 -26.09 44.98
N THR A 143 -3.36 -26.50 45.79
CA THR A 143 -4.59 -27.20 45.34
C THR A 143 -5.79 -26.60 46.06
N ASP A 144 -6.84 -26.27 45.31
CA ASP A 144 -8.03 -25.56 45.80
C ASP A 144 -9.29 -26.06 45.07
N VAL A 145 -10.48 -25.74 45.60
CA VAL A 145 -11.79 -26.26 45.15
C VAL A 145 -12.63 -25.12 44.55
N TYR A 146 -13.30 -25.42 43.43
CA TYR A 146 -14.03 -24.46 42.60
C TYR A 146 -15.43 -24.97 42.22
N ASP A 147 -16.42 -24.08 42.25
CA ASP A 147 -17.80 -24.31 41.79
C ASP A 147 -17.97 -24.24 40.27
N GLY A 148 -16.91 -23.87 39.54
CA GLY A 148 -16.85 -23.97 38.09
C GLY A 148 -15.46 -23.72 37.51
N VAL A 149 -15.22 -24.26 36.32
CA VAL A 149 -13.93 -24.17 35.61
C VAL A 149 -14.15 -23.81 34.14
N LEU A 150 -13.45 -22.78 33.66
CA LEU A 150 -13.48 -22.32 32.27
C LEU A 150 -12.09 -22.46 31.63
N VAL A 151 -11.96 -23.35 30.65
CA VAL A 151 -10.68 -23.65 29.98
C VAL A 151 -10.49 -22.76 28.77
N CYS A 152 -9.47 -21.88 28.80
CA CYS A 152 -9.23 -20.84 27.79
C CYS A 152 -7.86 -20.95 27.09
N VAL A 153 -7.22 -22.13 27.14
CA VAL A 153 -5.84 -22.37 26.67
C VAL A 153 -5.66 -22.41 25.14
N GLY A 154 -6.75 -22.33 24.37
CA GLY A 154 -6.73 -22.38 22.90
C GLY A 154 -6.32 -23.74 22.31
N HIS A 155 -6.05 -23.76 21.00
CA HIS A 155 -5.82 -24.99 20.22
C HIS A 155 -4.63 -24.92 19.24
N ILE A 156 -3.81 -23.88 19.34
CA ILE A 156 -2.64 -23.57 18.47
C ILE A 156 -1.34 -23.46 19.28
N ASN A 157 -1.16 -24.39 20.22
CA ASN A 157 -0.15 -24.29 21.28
C ASN A 157 0.85 -25.47 21.34
N ARG A 158 0.62 -26.55 20.58
CA ARG A 158 1.55 -27.69 20.45
C ARG A 158 1.89 -27.93 18.96
N PRO A 159 3.14 -27.71 18.52
CA PRO A 159 3.57 -27.96 17.14
C PRO A 159 3.27 -29.38 16.65
N LYS A 160 2.98 -29.53 15.35
CA LYS A 160 2.81 -30.83 14.69
C LYS A 160 4.00 -31.07 13.76
N MET A 161 5.05 -31.72 14.26
CA MET A 161 6.22 -32.12 13.46
C MET A 161 5.97 -33.51 12.84
N PRO A 162 5.69 -33.64 11.54
CA PRO A 162 5.76 -34.93 10.87
C PRO A 162 7.22 -35.37 10.71
N HIS A 163 7.43 -36.68 10.58
CA HIS A 163 8.71 -37.28 10.22
C HIS A 163 8.66 -37.74 8.75
N TYR A 164 9.72 -37.45 8.01
CA TYR A 164 9.91 -37.85 6.61
C TYR A 164 11.05 -38.88 6.47
N PRO A 165 11.03 -39.75 5.45
CA PRO A 165 12.10 -40.71 5.22
C PRO A 165 13.48 -40.04 5.10
N GLY A 166 14.48 -40.55 5.83
CA GLY A 166 15.84 -40.01 5.82
C GLY A 166 16.04 -38.69 6.57
N GLN A 167 15.02 -38.18 7.28
CA GLN A 167 15.10 -36.88 7.97
C GLN A 167 16.23 -36.81 9.01
N ASP A 168 16.55 -37.93 9.66
CA ASP A 168 17.61 -38.01 10.68
C ASP A 168 19.04 -37.97 10.07
N LEU A 169 19.17 -38.04 8.74
CA LEU A 169 20.44 -37.89 8.03
C LEU A 169 20.79 -36.42 7.74
N PHE A 170 19.81 -35.53 7.81
CA PHE A 170 19.92 -34.14 7.38
C PHE A 170 20.83 -33.34 8.31
N LYS A 171 21.90 -32.75 7.76
CA LYS A 171 22.92 -32.00 8.50
C LYS A 171 22.55 -30.53 8.76
N GLY A 172 21.45 -30.07 8.17
CA GLY A 172 20.91 -28.72 8.33
C GLY A 172 19.91 -28.57 9.49
N ASP A 173 19.41 -27.35 9.69
CA ASP A 173 18.46 -27.04 10.77
C ASP A 173 17.04 -27.53 10.43
N ILE A 174 16.34 -28.24 11.33
CA ILE A 174 14.89 -28.51 11.19
C ILE A 174 14.14 -27.86 12.34
N ILE A 175 13.19 -26.97 12.02
CA ILE A 175 12.42 -26.21 13.01
C ILE A 175 10.91 -26.20 12.70
N HIS A 176 10.09 -25.75 13.65
CA HIS A 176 8.69 -25.39 13.40
C HIS A 176 8.51 -23.88 13.27
N THR A 177 7.45 -23.44 12.60
CA THR A 177 6.95 -22.04 12.63
C THR A 177 6.60 -21.50 14.03
N HIS A 178 6.63 -22.33 15.08
CA HIS A 178 6.42 -21.95 16.48
C HIS A 178 7.70 -21.39 17.14
N THR A 179 8.85 -21.93 16.75
CA THR A 179 10.20 -21.52 17.16
C THR A 179 10.84 -20.50 16.19
N LEU A 180 10.08 -20.04 15.20
CA LEU A 180 10.52 -19.05 14.21
C LEU A 180 10.31 -17.63 14.76
N LYS A 181 11.39 -16.83 14.78
CA LYS A 181 11.45 -15.50 15.41
C LYS A 181 12.11 -14.45 14.53
N GLY A 182 13.32 -14.76 14.03
CA GLY A 182 14.00 -13.99 13.00
C GLY A 182 14.41 -14.87 11.83
N VAL A 183 14.44 -14.30 10.63
CA VAL A 183 14.88 -14.99 9.40
C VAL A 183 16.36 -14.77 9.06
N GLU A 184 17.02 -13.80 9.69
CA GLU A 184 18.40 -13.37 9.34
C GLU A 184 19.43 -14.51 9.35
N LYS A 185 19.28 -15.49 10.26
CA LYS A 185 20.13 -16.70 10.34
C LYS A 185 19.98 -17.66 9.14
N TYR A 186 19.12 -17.34 8.18
CA TYR A 186 18.93 -18.04 6.91
C TYR A 186 19.49 -17.28 5.71
N ARG A 187 20.21 -16.18 5.92
CA ARG A 187 20.88 -15.43 4.84
C ARG A 187 21.80 -16.37 4.04
N GLN A 188 21.62 -16.39 2.71
CA GLN A 188 22.32 -17.28 1.77
C GLN A 188 22.15 -18.80 1.99
N LYS A 189 21.24 -19.23 2.90
CA LYS A 189 20.86 -20.64 3.04
C LYS A 189 19.77 -21.01 2.01
N ASN A 190 19.76 -22.25 1.54
CA ASN A 190 18.62 -22.85 0.87
C ASN A 190 17.60 -23.31 1.93
N VAL A 191 16.34 -22.88 1.80
CA VAL A 191 15.29 -23.12 2.80
C VAL A 191 14.10 -23.86 2.17
N VAL A 192 13.66 -24.95 2.81
CA VAL A 192 12.42 -25.64 2.43
C VAL A 192 11.34 -25.32 3.46
N VAL A 193 10.22 -24.74 3.02
CA VAL A 193 9.05 -24.50 3.89
C VAL A 193 7.99 -25.55 3.58
N VAL A 194 7.58 -26.30 4.59
CA VAL A 194 6.69 -27.46 4.44
C VAL A 194 5.29 -27.12 4.92
N GLY A 195 4.34 -27.05 4.00
CA GLY A 195 2.93 -26.82 4.29
C GLY A 195 2.44 -25.42 3.91
N MET A 196 1.42 -25.38 3.05
CA MET A 196 0.83 -24.15 2.51
C MET A 196 -0.34 -23.64 3.40
N GLY A 197 -0.09 -23.46 4.70
CA GLY A 197 -1.00 -22.75 5.62
C GLY A 197 -0.58 -21.29 5.82
N CYS A 198 -1.35 -20.48 6.57
CA CYS A 198 -1.04 -19.05 6.75
C CYS A 198 0.38 -18.84 7.31
N SER A 199 0.73 -19.52 8.40
CA SER A 199 2.10 -19.49 8.97
C SER A 199 3.19 -19.98 8.02
N GLY A 200 2.84 -20.81 7.02
CA GLY A 200 3.77 -21.33 6.02
C GLY A 200 3.97 -20.39 4.84
N LEU A 201 2.90 -19.72 4.39
CA LEU A 201 3.02 -18.65 3.40
C LEU A 201 3.77 -17.46 4.00
N ASP A 202 3.46 -17.06 5.23
CA ASP A 202 4.19 -16.00 5.93
C ASP A 202 5.66 -16.40 6.12
N ALA A 203 5.97 -17.61 6.60
CA ALA A 203 7.35 -18.08 6.72
C ALA A 203 8.09 -18.16 5.37
N ALA A 204 7.46 -18.59 4.28
CA ALA A 204 8.07 -18.64 2.95
C ALA A 204 8.30 -17.25 2.35
N VAL A 205 7.34 -16.32 2.52
CA VAL A 205 7.48 -14.92 2.10
C VAL A 205 8.62 -14.24 2.88
N GLU A 206 8.68 -14.42 4.20
CA GLU A 206 9.70 -13.79 5.05
C GLU A 206 11.10 -14.37 4.80
N THR A 207 11.24 -15.70 4.72
CA THR A 207 12.56 -16.32 4.45
C THR A 207 13.07 -16.02 3.04
N SER A 208 12.18 -15.89 2.05
CA SER A 208 12.55 -15.49 0.67
C SER A 208 12.94 -14.01 0.55
N ASN A 209 13.09 -13.27 1.65
CA ASN A 209 13.73 -11.95 1.68
C ASN A 209 15.24 -12.04 1.98
N VAL A 210 15.77 -13.21 2.38
CA VAL A 210 17.19 -13.40 2.77
C VAL A 210 17.85 -14.70 2.29
N ALA A 211 17.08 -15.75 2.04
CA ALA A 211 17.56 -17.07 1.60
C ALA A 211 18.18 -17.05 0.18
N LYS A 212 19.07 -18.01 -0.11
CA LYS A 212 19.62 -18.30 -1.46
C LYS A 212 18.51 -18.77 -2.40
N GLN A 213 17.64 -19.65 -1.90
CA GLN A 213 16.41 -20.08 -2.56
C GLN A 213 15.40 -20.55 -1.50
N VAL A 214 14.11 -20.32 -1.74
CA VAL A 214 13.03 -20.95 -0.95
C VAL A 214 12.24 -21.93 -1.80
N TYR A 215 11.97 -23.11 -1.26
CA TYR A 215 11.07 -24.11 -1.84
C TYR A 215 9.85 -24.28 -0.94
N LEU A 216 8.66 -23.94 -1.44
CA LEU A 216 7.40 -24.14 -0.71
C LEU A 216 6.80 -25.49 -1.11
N SER A 217 7.00 -26.50 -0.27
CA SER A 217 6.47 -27.84 -0.46
C SER A 217 5.02 -27.92 -0.01
N THR A 218 4.15 -28.45 -0.87
CA THR A 218 2.73 -28.69 -0.54
C THR A 218 2.17 -29.92 -1.25
N ARG A 219 1.26 -30.63 -0.58
CA ARG A 219 0.62 -31.85 -1.08
C ARG A 219 -0.64 -31.60 -1.89
N SER A 220 -1.37 -30.52 -1.61
CA SER A 220 -2.76 -30.30 -2.05
C SER A 220 -3.04 -28.88 -2.55
N GLY A 221 -1.99 -28.06 -2.69
CA GLY A 221 -2.13 -26.62 -2.91
C GLY A 221 -2.94 -25.93 -1.80
N ALA A 222 -3.31 -24.69 -2.06
CA ALA A 222 -4.32 -23.96 -1.31
C ALA A 222 -4.81 -22.76 -2.12
N HIS A 223 -6.10 -22.44 -2.03
CA HIS A 223 -6.63 -21.16 -2.48
C HIS A 223 -6.07 -20.03 -1.63
N VAL A 224 -5.64 -18.92 -2.27
CA VAL A 224 -5.02 -17.78 -1.59
C VAL A 224 -5.87 -16.53 -1.76
N ILE A 225 -6.23 -15.88 -0.66
CA ILE A 225 -6.95 -14.60 -0.62
C ILE A 225 -6.00 -13.49 -0.16
N ARG A 226 -6.18 -12.28 -0.70
CA ARG A 226 -5.48 -11.06 -0.27
C ARG A 226 -6.32 -10.33 0.78
N ARG A 227 -5.67 -9.69 1.75
CA ARG A 227 -6.31 -8.83 2.77
C ARG A 227 -6.97 -7.61 2.13
N VAL A 228 -6.38 -7.10 1.05
CA VAL A 228 -6.95 -6.02 0.21
C VAL A 228 -7.95 -6.60 -0.78
N GLY A 229 -9.23 -6.27 -0.60
CA GLY A 229 -10.34 -6.64 -1.48
C GLY A 229 -10.69 -5.56 -2.52
N PRO A 230 -11.84 -5.71 -3.21
CA PRO A 230 -12.30 -4.76 -4.21
C PRO A 230 -12.35 -3.30 -3.72
N HIS A 231 -11.96 -2.38 -4.59
CA HIS A 231 -11.85 -0.94 -4.31
C HIS A 231 -10.94 -0.56 -3.12
N GLY A 232 -10.04 -1.45 -2.69
CA GLY A 232 -9.07 -1.19 -1.61
C GLY A 232 -9.63 -1.40 -0.19
N TYR A 233 -10.87 -1.86 -0.04
CA TYR A 233 -11.43 -2.19 1.28
C TYR A 233 -10.87 -3.52 1.81
N PRO A 234 -10.85 -3.73 3.14
CA PRO A 234 -10.57 -5.05 3.73
C PRO A 234 -11.54 -6.12 3.19
N PHE A 235 -11.01 -7.26 2.71
CA PHE A 235 -11.81 -8.28 2.04
C PHE A 235 -12.95 -8.84 2.90
N ASP A 236 -12.69 -9.16 4.17
CA ASP A 236 -13.70 -9.66 5.11
C ASP A 236 -14.74 -8.58 5.46
N TYR A 237 -14.35 -7.29 5.47
CA TYR A 237 -15.28 -6.16 5.58
C TYR A 237 -16.20 -6.02 4.34
N ILE A 238 -15.89 -6.66 3.21
CA ILE A 238 -16.81 -6.84 2.07
C ILE A 238 -17.62 -8.14 2.21
N LEU A 239 -16.98 -9.28 2.50
CA LEU A 239 -17.65 -10.59 2.46
C LEU A 239 -18.62 -10.83 3.64
N ALA A 240 -18.29 -10.39 4.86
CA ALA A 240 -19.03 -10.71 6.08
C ALA A 240 -20.36 -9.95 6.19
N ARG A 241 -21.38 -10.32 5.42
CA ARG A 241 -22.72 -9.71 5.38
C ARG A 241 -23.81 -10.76 5.56
N ARG A 242 -24.90 -10.41 6.24
CA ARG A 242 -25.99 -11.36 6.53
C ARG A 242 -26.63 -11.93 5.26
N TRP A 243 -26.87 -11.10 4.24
CA TRP A 243 -27.43 -11.58 2.97
C TRP A 243 -26.45 -12.45 2.16
N ILE A 244 -25.14 -12.19 2.23
CA ILE A 244 -24.13 -13.02 1.53
C ILE A 244 -24.08 -14.40 2.17
N PHE A 245 -24.01 -14.47 3.50
CA PHE A 245 -23.98 -15.76 4.20
C PHE A 245 -25.30 -16.54 4.04
N LEU A 246 -26.46 -15.86 4.00
CA LEU A 246 -27.74 -16.47 3.64
C LEU A 246 -27.77 -17.02 2.20
N LEU A 247 -27.10 -16.35 1.26
CA LEU A 247 -26.98 -16.81 -0.13
C LEU A 247 -25.98 -17.99 -0.25
N MET A 248 -24.94 -18.02 0.60
CA MET A 248 -24.02 -19.16 0.73
C MET A 248 -24.67 -20.39 1.39
N ASP A 249 -25.68 -20.20 2.25
CA ASP A 249 -26.44 -21.30 2.86
C ASP A 249 -27.56 -21.85 1.96
N THR A 250 -28.06 -21.07 1.00
CA THR A 250 -29.20 -21.45 0.15
C THR A 250 -28.80 -21.96 -1.24
N LEU A 251 -27.61 -21.62 -1.73
CA LEU A 251 -27.05 -22.14 -2.99
C LEU A 251 -26.09 -23.32 -2.74
N PRO A 252 -25.93 -24.25 -3.70
CA PRO A 252 -24.93 -25.32 -3.58
C PRO A 252 -23.52 -24.76 -3.32
N TYR A 253 -22.76 -25.40 -2.43
CA TYR A 253 -21.44 -24.89 -2.05
C TYR A 253 -20.43 -25.00 -3.20
N GLU A 254 -20.62 -25.95 -4.13
CA GLU A 254 -19.85 -26.07 -5.37
C GLU A 254 -20.10 -24.88 -6.29
N TRP A 255 -21.35 -24.41 -6.41
CA TRP A 255 -21.70 -23.26 -7.25
C TRP A 255 -21.17 -21.95 -6.66
N THR A 256 -21.33 -21.74 -5.35
CA THR A 256 -20.79 -20.54 -4.69
C THR A 256 -19.27 -20.55 -4.63
N SER A 257 -18.63 -21.72 -4.47
CA SER A 257 -17.18 -21.88 -4.62
C SER A 257 -16.74 -21.59 -6.07
N TYR A 258 -17.37 -22.18 -7.07
CA TYR A 258 -17.06 -21.94 -8.48
C TYR A 258 -17.15 -20.45 -8.85
N LEU A 259 -18.22 -19.76 -8.43
CA LEU A 259 -18.38 -18.32 -8.66
C LEU A 259 -17.27 -17.52 -7.96
N PHE A 260 -16.97 -17.82 -6.69
CA PHE A 260 -15.96 -17.11 -5.91
C PHE A 260 -14.53 -17.37 -6.44
N GLU A 261 -14.23 -18.58 -6.90
CA GLU A 261 -12.96 -18.92 -7.53
C GLU A 261 -12.82 -18.22 -8.89
N ASN A 262 -13.78 -18.40 -9.82
CA ASN A 262 -13.65 -17.92 -11.21
C ASN A 262 -13.85 -16.40 -11.36
N ILE A 263 -14.72 -15.77 -10.54
CA ILE A 263 -15.03 -14.33 -10.68
C ILE A 263 -14.11 -13.47 -9.79
N TYR A 264 -13.50 -14.04 -8.74
CA TYR A 264 -12.66 -13.28 -7.81
C TYR A 264 -11.22 -13.80 -7.63
N LEU A 265 -10.96 -15.11 -7.56
CA LEU A 265 -9.57 -15.61 -7.44
C LEU A 265 -8.82 -15.62 -8.77
N ASP A 266 -9.34 -16.29 -9.79
CA ASP A 266 -8.62 -16.48 -11.06
C ASP A 266 -8.23 -15.16 -11.75
N PRO A 267 -9.04 -14.07 -11.69
CA PRO A 267 -8.62 -12.74 -12.17
C PRO A 267 -7.50 -12.07 -11.37
N GLN A 268 -7.19 -12.54 -10.15
CA GLN A 268 -6.05 -12.07 -9.34
C GLN A 268 -4.81 -12.96 -9.51
N PHE A 269 -5.01 -14.27 -9.65
CA PHE A 269 -4.00 -15.28 -10.00
C PHE A 269 -4.72 -16.55 -10.45
N ASN A 270 -4.56 -16.95 -11.71
CA ASN A 270 -5.24 -18.13 -12.26
C ASN A 270 -4.73 -19.41 -11.58
N ARG A 271 -5.65 -20.24 -11.07
CA ARG A 271 -5.36 -21.53 -10.41
C ARG A 271 -4.51 -22.48 -11.24
N ASP A 272 -4.54 -22.37 -12.57
CA ASP A 272 -3.77 -23.21 -13.48
C ASP A 272 -2.26 -22.92 -13.48
N GLN A 273 -1.85 -21.77 -12.93
CA GLN A 273 -0.44 -21.35 -12.85
C GLN A 273 0.30 -21.87 -11.60
N TYR A 274 -0.40 -22.54 -10.69
CA TYR A 274 0.23 -23.25 -9.56
C TYR A 274 0.85 -24.57 -10.05
N ALA A 275 2.12 -24.83 -9.69
CA ALA A 275 2.77 -26.13 -9.90
C ALA A 275 2.10 -27.25 -9.10
N VAL A 276 1.51 -26.92 -7.95
CA VAL A 276 0.59 -27.79 -7.19
C VAL A 276 -0.73 -27.04 -7.00
N LYS A 277 -1.66 -27.28 -7.93
CA LYS A 277 -2.99 -26.67 -7.95
C LYS A 277 -3.81 -27.06 -6.70
N PRO A 278 -4.73 -26.22 -6.22
CA PRO A 278 -5.66 -26.60 -5.15
C PRO A 278 -6.54 -27.79 -5.55
N ASP A 279 -6.48 -28.88 -4.78
CA ASP A 279 -7.26 -30.12 -5.02
C ASP A 279 -8.70 -30.10 -4.47
N HIS A 280 -9.19 -28.92 -4.07
CA HIS A 280 -10.40 -28.71 -3.29
C HIS A 280 -11.04 -27.35 -3.63
N HIS A 281 -12.33 -27.19 -3.33
CA HIS A 281 -13.05 -25.93 -3.47
C HIS A 281 -12.69 -24.89 -2.39
N ILE A 282 -12.81 -23.60 -2.72
CA ILE A 282 -12.46 -22.49 -1.82
C ILE A 282 -13.27 -22.46 -0.51
N LEU A 283 -14.51 -22.96 -0.51
CA LEU A 283 -15.34 -23.02 0.70
C LEU A 283 -15.23 -24.35 1.47
N SER A 284 -14.50 -25.35 0.94
CA SER A 284 -14.31 -26.65 1.60
C SER A 284 -13.02 -26.75 2.43
N LYS A 285 -12.22 -25.69 2.49
CA LYS A 285 -11.03 -25.55 3.34
C LYS A 285 -10.87 -24.06 3.67
N ASP A 286 -10.13 -23.70 4.72
CA ASP A 286 -9.82 -22.28 4.92
C ASP A 286 -8.97 -21.77 3.74
N PRO A 287 -9.41 -20.73 3.01
CA PRO A 287 -8.54 -20.04 2.08
C PRO A 287 -7.43 -19.33 2.86
N VAL A 288 -6.22 -19.37 2.32
CA VAL A 288 -5.01 -18.92 3.02
C VAL A 288 -4.81 -17.44 2.74
N ILE A 289 -4.70 -16.64 3.79
CA ILE A 289 -4.64 -15.18 3.65
C ILE A 289 -3.18 -14.73 3.63
N ASN A 290 -2.70 -14.29 2.47
CA ASN A 290 -1.36 -13.73 2.29
C ASN A 290 -1.32 -12.80 1.05
N ASP A 291 -0.76 -11.60 1.21
CA ASP A 291 -0.78 -10.54 0.19
C ASP A 291 0.36 -10.61 -0.83
N HIS A 292 1.37 -11.46 -0.61
CA HIS A 292 2.65 -11.38 -1.33
C HIS A 292 3.04 -12.66 -2.08
N ILE A 293 2.53 -13.84 -1.69
CA ILE A 293 2.96 -15.14 -2.22
C ILE A 293 2.89 -15.24 -3.75
N HIS A 294 1.85 -14.67 -4.39
CA HIS A 294 1.69 -14.66 -5.84
C HIS A 294 2.87 -13.97 -6.55
N SER A 295 3.35 -12.85 -6.00
CA SER A 295 4.53 -12.15 -6.53
C SER A 295 5.83 -12.94 -6.29
N LYS A 296 5.92 -13.67 -5.16
CA LYS A 296 7.06 -14.54 -4.87
C LYS A 296 7.16 -15.72 -5.84
N PHE A 297 6.03 -16.33 -6.23
CA PHE A 297 5.98 -17.34 -7.29
C PHE A 297 6.45 -16.78 -8.64
N PHE A 298 5.89 -15.66 -9.11
CA PHE A 298 6.31 -15.05 -10.38
C PHE A 298 7.79 -14.62 -10.40
N SER A 299 8.35 -14.26 -9.25
CA SER A 299 9.77 -13.90 -9.12
C SER A 299 10.74 -15.10 -9.00
N GLY A 300 10.23 -16.34 -8.91
CA GLY A 300 11.03 -17.53 -8.59
C GLY A 300 11.60 -17.60 -7.17
N SER A 301 11.57 -16.51 -6.40
CA SER A 301 12.11 -16.45 -5.02
C SER A 301 11.46 -17.45 -4.06
N VAL A 302 10.25 -17.91 -4.37
CA VAL A 302 9.64 -19.11 -3.81
C VAL A 302 9.25 -20.03 -4.96
N ILE A 303 9.89 -21.19 -5.10
CA ILE A 303 9.47 -22.23 -6.04
C ILE A 303 8.45 -23.11 -5.32
N GLN A 304 7.22 -23.19 -5.84
CA GLN A 304 6.26 -24.16 -5.35
C GLN A 304 6.70 -25.57 -5.78
N LYS A 305 6.84 -26.48 -4.84
CA LYS A 305 7.20 -27.89 -5.07
C LYS A 305 6.09 -28.82 -4.55
N PRO A 306 6.00 -30.05 -5.08
CA PRO A 306 5.19 -31.10 -4.47
C PRO A 306 5.69 -31.45 -3.05
N ASP A 307 4.94 -32.31 -2.37
CA ASP A 307 5.30 -32.86 -1.07
C ASP A 307 6.68 -33.55 -1.11
N ILE A 308 7.45 -33.46 -0.02
CA ILE A 308 8.78 -34.08 0.10
C ILE A 308 8.60 -35.61 0.00
N GLU A 309 9.44 -36.25 -0.81
CA GLU A 309 9.54 -37.71 -0.86
C GLU A 309 10.47 -38.23 0.23
N ARG A 310 11.69 -37.69 0.29
CA ARG A 310 12.69 -38.01 1.31
C ARG A 310 13.70 -36.89 1.50
N PHE A 311 14.36 -36.90 2.65
CA PHE A 311 15.53 -36.09 2.95
C PHE A 311 16.81 -36.82 2.50
N THR A 312 17.91 -36.06 2.50
CA THR A 312 19.29 -36.49 2.25
C THR A 312 20.21 -35.76 3.23
N GLU A 313 21.51 -36.02 3.23
CA GLU A 313 22.43 -35.32 4.13
C GLU A 313 22.45 -33.80 3.97
N ASN A 314 22.34 -33.31 2.73
CA ASN A 314 22.56 -31.90 2.35
C ASN A 314 21.32 -31.26 1.70
N GLY A 315 20.13 -31.87 1.80
CA GLY A 315 18.97 -31.44 1.03
C GLY A 315 17.78 -32.39 1.05
N VAL A 316 16.81 -32.15 0.19
CA VAL A 316 15.59 -32.96 0.04
C VAL A 316 15.34 -33.35 -1.42
N ILE A 317 14.51 -34.37 -1.63
CA ILE A 317 13.94 -34.71 -2.93
C ILE A 317 12.41 -34.56 -2.80
N PHE A 318 11.80 -33.82 -3.72
CA PHE A 318 10.34 -33.70 -3.81
C PHE A 318 9.79 -34.74 -4.79
N LYS A 319 8.54 -35.16 -4.60
CA LYS A 319 7.93 -36.25 -5.39
C LYS A 319 7.93 -35.93 -6.88
N GLY A 320 8.65 -36.73 -7.66
CA GLY A 320 8.80 -36.57 -9.11
C GLY A 320 10.06 -35.83 -9.57
N ASP A 321 10.84 -35.22 -8.65
CA ASP A 321 12.21 -34.77 -8.96
C ASP A 321 13.19 -35.96 -8.86
N THR A 322 14.15 -36.06 -9.78
CA THR A 322 15.25 -37.05 -9.70
C THR A 322 16.51 -36.52 -9.02
N GLU A 323 16.67 -35.20 -8.94
CA GLU A 323 17.85 -34.53 -8.40
C GLU A 323 17.63 -34.09 -6.94
N VAL A 324 18.71 -34.07 -6.16
CA VAL A 324 18.69 -33.55 -4.79
C VAL A 324 18.59 -32.04 -4.84
N THR A 325 17.50 -31.49 -4.30
CA THR A 325 17.42 -30.06 -3.98
C THR A 325 18.20 -29.79 -2.71
N GLU A 326 19.39 -29.18 -2.83
CA GLU A 326 20.18 -28.71 -1.69
C GLU A 326 19.33 -27.88 -0.71
N ALA A 327 19.45 -28.15 0.59
CA ALA A 327 18.80 -27.38 1.64
C ALA A 327 19.65 -27.37 2.91
N ASP A 328 19.79 -26.19 3.52
CA ASP A 328 20.47 -26.00 4.80
C ASP A 328 19.49 -25.92 5.97
N VAL A 329 18.19 -25.67 5.68
CA VAL A 329 17.11 -25.53 6.67
C VAL A 329 15.79 -26.07 6.13
N VAL A 330 15.04 -26.76 6.99
CA VAL A 330 13.62 -27.07 6.76
C VAL A 330 12.74 -26.47 7.85
N ILE A 331 11.75 -25.68 7.43
CA ILE A 331 10.77 -25.01 8.30
C ILE A 331 9.42 -25.70 8.15
N MET A 332 9.04 -26.45 9.19
CA MET A 332 7.76 -27.11 9.29
C MET A 332 6.66 -26.09 9.62
N ALA A 333 5.79 -25.83 8.64
CA ALA A 333 4.54 -25.06 8.77
C ALA A 333 3.31 -25.98 8.79
N THR A 334 3.52 -27.20 9.30
CA THR A 334 2.62 -28.36 9.28
C THR A 334 1.51 -28.31 10.34
N GLY A 335 1.37 -27.17 11.02
CA GLY A 335 0.24 -26.82 11.86
C GLY A 335 0.38 -27.23 13.32
N TYR A 336 -0.74 -27.21 14.04
CA TYR A 336 -0.78 -27.40 15.48
C TYR A 336 -1.77 -28.48 15.90
N THR A 337 -1.31 -29.35 16.80
CA THR A 337 -2.16 -30.25 17.59
C THR A 337 -2.54 -29.59 18.91
N TRP A 338 -3.41 -30.25 19.67
CA TRP A 338 -3.90 -29.80 20.97
C TRP A 338 -4.07 -31.02 21.88
N LYS A 339 -3.77 -30.84 23.17
CA LYS A 339 -4.04 -31.79 24.24
C LYS A 339 -4.38 -30.99 25.49
N PHE A 340 -5.21 -31.57 26.36
CA PHE A 340 -5.53 -31.00 27.66
C PHE A 340 -4.95 -31.92 28.76
N PRO A 341 -3.60 -32.00 28.91
CA PRO A 341 -2.96 -32.99 29.79
C PRO A 341 -3.24 -32.78 31.28
N PHE A 342 -3.78 -31.61 31.65
CA PHE A 342 -4.22 -31.28 32.99
C PHE A 342 -5.67 -31.68 33.27
N LEU A 343 -6.45 -32.17 32.30
CA LEU A 343 -7.82 -32.64 32.56
C LEU A 343 -7.83 -34.12 32.94
N GLU A 344 -8.63 -34.48 33.94
CA GLU A 344 -8.99 -35.87 34.25
C GLU A 344 -9.52 -36.60 33.01
N GLU A 345 -9.16 -37.88 32.88
CA GLU A 345 -9.54 -38.68 31.73
C GLU A 345 -11.08 -38.81 31.58
N GLY A 346 -11.53 -38.87 30.33
CA GLY A 346 -12.96 -38.92 29.99
C GLY A 346 -13.68 -37.57 29.99
N ILE A 347 -13.17 -36.48 30.59
CA ILE A 347 -13.82 -35.14 30.51
C ILE A 347 -14.00 -34.71 29.05
N ILE A 348 -13.02 -34.98 28.19
CA ILE A 348 -13.06 -34.64 26.75
C ILE A 348 -12.99 -35.93 25.92
N VAL A 349 -14.13 -36.31 25.35
CA VAL A 349 -14.26 -37.51 24.50
C VAL A 349 -14.00 -37.13 23.03
N LYS A 350 -13.15 -37.92 22.35
CA LYS A 350 -12.87 -37.83 20.91
C LYS A 350 -13.18 -39.18 20.25
N GLU A 351 -14.01 -39.17 19.21
CA GLU A 351 -14.33 -40.33 18.37
C GLU A 351 -13.67 -40.15 17.00
N GLY A 352 -12.53 -40.82 16.77
CA GLY A 352 -11.74 -40.59 15.55
C GLY A 352 -11.27 -39.13 15.48
N ASP A 353 -11.84 -38.34 14.57
CA ASP A 353 -11.62 -36.88 14.47
C ASP A 353 -12.82 -36.01 14.91
N LYS A 354 -13.92 -36.62 15.38
CA LYS A 354 -15.02 -35.90 16.04
C LYS A 354 -14.66 -35.61 17.50
N ILE A 355 -14.77 -34.36 17.94
CA ILE A 355 -14.74 -33.99 19.36
C ILE A 355 -16.17 -33.81 19.87
N ASN A 356 -16.51 -34.44 21.00
CA ASN A 356 -17.85 -34.38 21.57
C ASN A 356 -17.99 -33.18 22.52
N LEU A 357 -18.15 -31.98 21.95
CA LEU A 357 -18.43 -30.75 22.69
C LEU A 357 -19.66 -30.05 22.10
N TYR A 358 -20.71 -29.89 22.91
CA TYR A 358 -21.92 -29.16 22.54
C TYR A 358 -21.57 -27.69 22.29
N LYS A 359 -21.95 -27.20 21.10
CA LYS A 359 -21.55 -25.88 20.56
C LYS A 359 -20.04 -25.59 20.70
N LEU A 360 -19.20 -26.63 20.66
CA LEU A 360 -17.75 -26.55 20.85
C LEU A 360 -17.32 -25.98 22.22
N MET A 361 -18.16 -26.15 23.25
CA MET A 361 -17.93 -25.63 24.62
C MET A 361 -18.11 -26.68 25.72
N PHE A 362 -19.27 -27.35 25.77
CA PHE A 362 -19.70 -28.15 26.92
C PHE A 362 -19.59 -29.65 26.63
N PRO A 363 -18.91 -30.47 27.45
CA PRO A 363 -18.96 -31.92 27.32
C PRO A 363 -20.38 -32.43 27.69
N PRO A 364 -21.08 -33.14 26.80
CA PRO A 364 -22.52 -33.37 26.94
C PRO A 364 -22.89 -34.39 28.05
N HIS A 365 -21.94 -35.22 28.47
CA HIS A 365 -22.11 -36.30 29.46
C HIS A 365 -21.95 -35.84 30.92
N LEU A 366 -21.62 -34.58 31.17
CA LEU A 366 -21.38 -34.08 32.52
C LEU A 366 -22.71 -33.75 33.21
N GLU A 367 -22.97 -34.42 34.35
CA GLU A 367 -24.15 -34.22 35.20
C GLU A 367 -24.40 -32.74 35.59
N HIS A 368 -23.34 -31.92 35.64
CA HIS A 368 -23.37 -30.52 36.07
C HIS A 368 -22.78 -29.59 35.02
N ALA A 369 -23.52 -28.52 34.70
CA ALA A 369 -23.08 -27.46 33.79
C ALA A 369 -22.08 -26.47 34.45
N THR A 370 -21.04 -26.99 35.09
CA THR A 370 -20.01 -26.22 35.82
C THR A 370 -18.66 -26.15 35.09
N PHE A 371 -18.52 -26.83 33.94
CA PHE A 371 -17.30 -26.86 33.14
C PHE A 371 -17.55 -26.48 31.68
N ALA A 372 -16.66 -25.67 31.09
CA ALA A 372 -16.68 -25.37 29.66
C ALA A 372 -15.28 -25.09 29.10
N ILE A 373 -15.07 -25.36 27.81
CA ILE A 373 -13.92 -24.87 27.04
C ILE A 373 -14.36 -23.66 26.19
N LEU A 374 -13.53 -22.61 26.13
CA LEU A 374 -13.83 -21.35 25.44
C LEU A 374 -12.75 -21.03 24.40
N GLY A 375 -13.15 -20.57 23.22
CA GLY A 375 -12.25 -20.27 22.09
C GLY A 375 -11.74 -21.52 21.34
N PHE A 376 -12.38 -22.68 21.55
CA PHE A 376 -12.02 -23.94 20.91
C PHE A 376 -12.74 -24.14 19.56
N VAL A 377 -12.56 -23.17 18.66
CA VAL A 377 -13.30 -23.05 17.39
C VAL A 377 -12.36 -22.72 16.23
N LEU A 378 -12.69 -23.18 15.02
CA LEU A 378 -12.00 -22.85 13.77
C LEU A 378 -12.98 -22.22 12.77
N PRO A 379 -13.20 -20.89 12.83
CA PRO A 379 -14.24 -20.24 12.05
C PRO A 379 -13.78 -19.82 10.65
N PHE A 380 -14.69 -19.88 9.68
CA PHE A 380 -14.61 -19.11 8.44
C PHE A 380 -14.98 -17.64 8.76
N GLY A 381 -14.02 -16.89 9.32
CA GLY A 381 -14.17 -15.49 9.75
C GLY A 381 -13.41 -15.15 11.03
N PRO A 382 -13.74 -14.05 11.74
CA PRO A 382 -13.06 -13.65 12.97
C PRO A 382 -13.41 -14.55 14.17
N GLY A 383 -12.40 -14.99 14.92
CA GLY A 383 -12.59 -15.81 16.12
C GLY A 383 -12.98 -15.03 17.39
N PHE A 384 -12.67 -13.73 17.48
CA PHE A 384 -12.89 -12.96 18.71
C PHE A 384 -14.36 -12.72 19.07
N PRO A 385 -15.26 -12.34 18.14
CA PRO A 385 -16.68 -12.19 18.47
C PRO A 385 -17.32 -13.51 18.90
N ILE A 386 -16.91 -14.63 18.28
CA ILE A 386 -17.33 -15.97 18.69
C ILE A 386 -16.85 -16.27 20.11
N GLY A 387 -15.56 -16.04 20.40
CA GLY A 387 -14.99 -16.25 21.73
C GLY A 387 -15.69 -15.41 22.81
N GLU A 388 -16.01 -14.15 22.53
CA GLU A 388 -16.78 -13.29 23.45
C GLU A 388 -18.20 -13.83 23.68
N LEU A 389 -18.91 -14.24 22.63
CA LEU A 389 -20.25 -14.82 22.75
C LEU A 389 -20.25 -16.15 23.53
N GLN A 390 -19.24 -17.00 23.32
CA GLN A 390 -19.04 -18.21 24.14
C GLN A 390 -18.82 -17.83 25.62
N CYS A 391 -18.00 -16.81 25.92
CA CYS A 391 -17.80 -16.32 27.29
C CYS A 391 -19.09 -15.81 27.93
N ARG A 392 -19.89 -15.02 27.19
CA ARG A 392 -21.17 -14.46 27.68
C ARG A 392 -22.18 -15.56 28.02
N TRP A 393 -22.35 -16.53 27.13
CA TRP A 393 -23.27 -17.65 27.36
C TRP A 393 -22.79 -18.56 28.50
N ALA A 394 -21.48 -18.86 28.59
CA ALA A 394 -20.93 -19.64 29.69
C ALA A 394 -21.14 -18.97 31.06
N ALA A 395 -20.99 -17.65 31.15
CA ALA A 395 -21.27 -16.89 32.38
C ALA A 395 -22.77 -16.97 32.76
N GLN A 396 -23.68 -16.82 31.80
CA GLN A 396 -25.13 -16.98 32.00
C GLN A 396 -25.53 -18.41 32.45
N VAL A 397 -24.85 -19.46 31.95
CA VAL A 397 -25.05 -20.86 32.38
C VAL A 397 -24.53 -21.08 33.81
N LEU A 398 -23.32 -20.60 34.14
CA LEU A 398 -22.77 -20.68 35.51
C LEU A 398 -23.61 -19.89 36.52
N ALA A 399 -24.21 -18.76 36.10
CA ALA A 399 -25.15 -17.98 36.87
C ALA A 399 -26.55 -18.64 37.01
N ARG A 400 -26.77 -19.80 36.37
CA ARG A 400 -28.05 -20.53 36.28
C ARG A 400 -29.20 -19.72 35.65
N LYS A 401 -28.88 -18.66 34.89
CA LYS A 401 -29.82 -17.84 34.11
C LYS A 401 -30.18 -18.53 32.79
N CYS A 402 -29.21 -19.21 32.17
CA CYS A 402 -29.43 -20.16 31.08
C CYS A 402 -29.34 -21.61 31.59
N LYS A 403 -30.00 -22.53 30.89
CA LYS A 403 -29.85 -23.99 31.06
C LYS A 403 -29.35 -24.61 29.75
N LEU A 404 -28.60 -25.69 29.85
CA LEU A 404 -28.29 -26.57 28.71
C LEU A 404 -29.49 -27.50 28.45
N PRO A 405 -29.69 -27.98 27.20
CA PRO A 405 -30.66 -29.04 26.91
C PRO A 405 -30.14 -30.41 27.39
N SER A 406 -30.90 -31.48 27.15
CA SER A 406 -30.50 -32.83 27.55
C SER A 406 -29.25 -33.33 26.80
N GLU A 407 -28.53 -34.29 27.40
CA GLU A 407 -27.38 -34.96 26.76
C GLU A 407 -27.72 -35.47 25.34
N LYS A 408 -28.91 -36.06 25.17
CA LYS A 408 -29.38 -36.55 23.88
C LYS A 408 -29.47 -35.43 22.83
N GLU A 409 -30.13 -34.32 23.15
CA GLU A 409 -30.25 -33.17 22.25
C GLU A 409 -28.88 -32.53 21.96
N MET A 410 -27.98 -32.53 22.94
CA MET A 410 -26.60 -32.05 22.77
C MET A 410 -25.80 -32.96 21.81
N VAL A 411 -25.92 -34.28 21.94
CA VAL A 411 -25.27 -35.27 21.06
C VAL A 411 -25.86 -35.25 19.66
N GLU A 412 -27.17 -35.06 19.51
CA GLU A 412 -27.83 -34.88 18.21
C GLU A 412 -27.32 -33.63 17.48
N ASP A 413 -27.13 -32.50 18.18
CA ASP A 413 -26.55 -31.28 17.62
C ASP A 413 -25.07 -31.45 17.20
N ILE A 414 -24.27 -32.11 18.03
CA ILE A 414 -22.86 -32.44 17.72
C ILE A 414 -22.79 -33.28 16.44
N ASN A 415 -23.57 -34.36 16.38
CA ASN A 415 -23.59 -35.26 15.21
C ASN A 415 -24.15 -34.55 13.96
N LYS A 416 -25.18 -33.69 14.09
CA LYS A 416 -25.72 -32.90 12.98
C LYS A 416 -24.67 -31.94 12.40
N ARG A 417 -23.96 -31.18 13.25
CA ARG A 417 -22.87 -30.28 12.81
C ARG A 417 -21.71 -31.07 12.19
N TYR A 418 -21.30 -32.18 12.80
CA TYR A 418 -20.25 -33.02 12.28
C TYR A 418 -20.61 -33.58 10.89
N ASN A 419 -21.83 -34.08 10.71
CA ASN A 419 -22.31 -34.62 9.44
C ASN A 419 -22.41 -33.55 8.34
N ALA A 420 -22.82 -32.32 8.67
CA ALA A 420 -22.74 -31.20 7.72
C ALA A 420 -21.29 -30.84 7.36
N ASN A 421 -20.40 -30.81 8.36
CA ASN A 421 -18.99 -30.45 8.16
C ASN A 421 -18.21 -31.47 7.31
N ILE A 422 -18.47 -32.78 7.44
CA ILE A 422 -17.79 -33.79 6.60
C ILE A 422 -18.30 -33.86 5.15
N LEU A 423 -19.44 -33.22 4.86
CA LEU A 423 -19.96 -33.04 3.49
C LEU A 423 -19.41 -31.75 2.87
N LYS A 424 -19.36 -30.65 3.64
CA LYS A 424 -18.89 -29.34 3.17
C LYS A 424 -17.35 -29.23 3.10
N TYR A 425 -16.62 -29.80 4.06
CA TYR A 425 -15.18 -29.56 4.22
C TYR A 425 -14.31 -30.79 3.88
N ALA A 426 -13.15 -30.53 3.28
CA ALA A 426 -12.14 -31.54 2.99
C ALA A 426 -11.63 -32.21 4.29
N ARG A 427 -11.43 -33.53 4.25
CA ARG A 427 -11.08 -34.36 5.42
C ARG A 427 -9.79 -33.89 6.10
N HIS A 428 -9.88 -33.53 7.37
CA HIS A 428 -8.76 -33.08 8.22
C HIS A 428 -9.10 -33.30 9.70
N ASP A 429 -8.08 -33.47 10.54
CA ASP A 429 -8.19 -33.67 12.00
C ASP A 429 -8.91 -32.54 12.79
N LYS A 430 -9.28 -31.44 12.13
CA LYS A 430 -9.99 -30.26 12.66
C LYS A 430 -11.42 -30.10 12.13
N VAL A 431 -11.93 -31.01 11.29
CA VAL A 431 -13.25 -30.86 10.63
C VAL A 431 -14.41 -30.68 11.63
N SER A 432 -14.28 -31.27 12.82
CA SER A 432 -15.28 -31.20 13.89
C SER A 432 -15.37 -29.85 14.60
N ILE A 433 -14.34 -29.00 14.54
CA ILE A 433 -14.33 -27.66 15.16
C ILE A 433 -14.63 -26.52 14.17
N ARG A 434 -14.98 -26.85 12.92
CA ARG A 434 -15.31 -25.86 11.88
C ARG A 434 -16.69 -25.25 12.06
N VAL A 435 -16.78 -23.94 11.86
CA VAL A 435 -18.03 -23.17 11.93
C VAL A 435 -18.01 -21.99 10.95
N ASP A 436 -19.17 -21.61 10.43
CA ASP A 436 -19.34 -20.38 9.63
C ASP A 436 -19.67 -19.19 10.55
N TYR A 437 -18.97 -18.06 10.36
CA TYR A 437 -18.93 -16.96 11.34
C TYR A 437 -20.31 -16.41 11.74
N VAL A 438 -21.12 -15.98 10.76
CA VAL A 438 -22.37 -15.26 11.04
C VAL A 438 -23.42 -16.19 11.67
N GLN A 439 -23.53 -17.41 11.15
CA GLN A 439 -24.46 -18.43 11.62
C GLN A 439 -24.11 -18.85 13.05
N PHE A 440 -22.83 -19.09 13.35
CA PHE A 440 -22.41 -19.54 14.67
C PHE A 440 -22.50 -18.43 15.72
N CYS A 441 -22.19 -17.18 15.37
CA CYS A 441 -22.46 -16.04 16.26
C CYS A 441 -23.96 -15.92 16.58
N ASP A 442 -24.84 -16.03 15.58
CA ASP A 442 -26.29 -16.03 15.78
C ASP A 442 -26.80 -17.24 16.59
N GLU A 443 -26.18 -18.40 16.40
CA GLU A 443 -26.50 -19.63 17.11
C GLU A 443 -26.22 -19.48 18.61
N ILE A 444 -25.01 -19.05 18.99
CA ILE A 444 -24.64 -18.79 20.39
C ILE A 444 -25.48 -17.63 20.96
N ALA A 445 -25.63 -16.54 20.21
CA ALA A 445 -26.42 -15.37 20.63
C ALA A 445 -27.90 -15.67 20.88
N SER A 446 -28.46 -16.71 20.25
CA SER A 446 -29.85 -17.13 20.51
C SER A 446 -30.03 -17.89 21.83
N GLN A 447 -28.98 -18.52 22.38
CA GLN A 447 -29.06 -19.29 23.63
C GLN A 447 -29.31 -18.43 24.89
N PHE A 448 -29.07 -17.12 24.79
CA PHE A 448 -29.22 -16.15 25.89
C PHE A 448 -29.84 -14.80 25.44
N GLY A 449 -30.58 -14.80 24.32
CA GLY A 449 -31.48 -13.70 23.93
C GLY A 449 -30.83 -12.46 23.30
N VAL A 450 -29.53 -12.46 22.99
CA VAL A 450 -28.81 -11.30 22.43
C VAL A 450 -28.78 -11.26 20.89
N LYS A 451 -29.30 -12.29 20.21
CA LYS A 451 -29.47 -12.28 18.74
C LYS A 451 -30.47 -11.17 18.33
N PRO A 452 -30.08 -10.22 17.45
CA PRO A 452 -30.97 -9.14 17.00
C PRO A 452 -32.26 -9.65 16.35
N ASN A 453 -33.42 -9.20 16.84
CA ASN A 453 -34.70 -9.44 16.19
C ASN A 453 -34.87 -8.51 14.98
N LEU A 454 -34.40 -8.95 13.81
CA LEU A 454 -34.40 -8.15 12.58
C LEU A 454 -35.80 -7.69 12.12
N LEU A 455 -36.86 -8.48 12.36
CA LEU A 455 -38.24 -8.08 12.08
C LEU A 455 -38.70 -6.93 12.98
N LYS A 456 -38.38 -6.97 14.28
CA LYS A 456 -38.64 -5.86 15.20
C LYS A 456 -37.83 -4.61 14.80
N ILE A 457 -36.56 -4.77 14.43
CA ILE A 457 -35.70 -3.66 14.03
C ILE A 457 -36.18 -3.04 12.72
N LEU A 458 -36.62 -3.82 11.72
CA LEU A 458 -37.23 -3.30 10.48
C LEU A 458 -38.42 -2.37 10.76
N LEU A 459 -39.23 -2.68 11.78
CA LEU A 459 -40.42 -1.90 12.16
C LEU A 459 -40.13 -0.72 13.10
N THR A 460 -38.93 -0.62 13.69
CA THR A 460 -38.60 0.40 14.72
C THR A 460 -37.41 1.28 14.37
N ASP A 461 -36.46 0.78 13.59
CA ASP A 461 -35.30 1.49 13.06
C ASP A 461 -34.87 0.89 11.71
N PRO A 462 -35.55 1.28 10.61
CA PRO A 462 -35.27 0.74 9.27
C PRO A 462 -33.82 0.96 8.83
N LEU A 463 -33.20 2.08 9.22
CA LEU A 463 -31.81 2.40 8.87
C LEU A 463 -30.84 1.41 9.51
N LEU A 464 -31.04 1.08 10.79
CA LEU A 464 -30.27 0.05 11.47
C LEU A 464 -30.53 -1.34 10.86
N TYR A 465 -31.77 -1.66 10.46
CA TYR A 465 -32.07 -2.91 9.75
C TYR A 465 -31.27 -3.04 8.45
N PHE A 466 -31.28 -2.01 7.58
CA PHE A 466 -30.53 -2.04 6.33
C PHE A 466 -29.02 -2.19 6.58
N GLN A 467 -28.46 -1.49 7.57
CA GLN A 467 -27.05 -1.61 7.93
C GLN A 467 -26.68 -2.96 8.56
N LEU A 468 -27.58 -3.59 9.33
CA LEU A 468 -27.38 -4.95 9.87
C LEU A 468 -27.47 -6.04 8.79
N PHE A 469 -28.38 -5.89 7.82
CA PHE A 469 -28.64 -6.93 6.82
C PHE A 469 -27.71 -6.82 5.60
N PHE A 470 -27.54 -5.61 5.06
CA PHE A 470 -26.73 -5.32 3.85
C PHE A 470 -25.34 -4.75 4.14
N GLY A 471 -25.13 -4.19 5.34
CA GLY A 471 -23.81 -3.79 5.82
C GLY A 471 -23.01 -4.96 6.42
N PRO A 472 -21.82 -4.70 6.97
CA PRO A 472 -20.98 -5.71 7.60
C PRO A 472 -21.61 -6.27 8.89
N SER A 473 -21.45 -7.57 9.13
CA SER A 473 -21.91 -8.30 10.31
C SER A 473 -20.94 -8.09 11.49
N LEU A 474 -20.94 -6.86 12.01
CA LEU A 474 -20.09 -6.40 13.12
C LEU A 474 -20.52 -7.06 14.45
N SER A 475 -19.57 -7.29 15.36
CA SER A 475 -19.83 -7.88 16.68
C SER A 475 -20.79 -7.03 17.55
N TYR A 476 -20.72 -5.70 17.39
CA TYR A 476 -21.54 -4.71 18.11
C TYR A 476 -23.05 -5.01 18.10
N GLN A 477 -23.55 -5.67 17.05
CA GLN A 477 -24.97 -6.03 16.94
C GLN A 477 -25.47 -6.88 18.11
N TYR A 478 -24.60 -7.71 18.70
CA TYR A 478 -24.95 -8.59 19.82
C TYR A 478 -24.96 -7.87 21.19
N ARG A 479 -24.84 -6.54 21.22
CA ARG A 479 -25.10 -5.69 22.40
C ARG A 479 -26.31 -4.76 22.20
N LEU A 480 -27.07 -4.90 21.10
CA LEU A 480 -28.31 -4.13 20.85
C LEU A 480 -29.50 -4.56 21.72
N GLN A 481 -29.49 -5.77 22.27
CA GLN A 481 -30.56 -6.33 23.09
C GLN A 481 -30.07 -7.47 24.00
N GLY A 482 -30.88 -7.86 24.98
CA GLY A 482 -30.57 -8.93 25.93
C GLY A 482 -29.63 -8.49 27.06
N PRO A 483 -29.07 -9.43 27.85
CA PRO A 483 -28.21 -9.10 28.98
C PRO A 483 -26.94 -8.34 28.56
N HIS A 484 -26.61 -7.32 29.36
CA HIS A 484 -25.46 -6.42 29.20
C HIS A 484 -25.42 -5.75 27.81
N SER A 485 -26.56 -5.21 27.37
CA SER A 485 -26.66 -4.32 26.22
C SER A 485 -25.80 -3.06 26.38
N TRP A 486 -25.39 -2.46 25.26
CA TRP A 486 -24.52 -1.29 25.23
C TRP A 486 -25.12 -0.18 24.35
N ASP A 487 -25.39 0.99 24.93
CA ASP A 487 -26.05 2.12 24.24
C ASP A 487 -25.24 2.60 23.02
N GLY A 488 -23.90 2.48 23.09
CA GLY A 488 -23.01 2.83 21.99
C GLY A 488 -23.07 1.87 20.79
N ALA A 489 -23.69 0.69 20.92
CA ALA A 489 -23.69 -0.35 19.89
C ALA A 489 -24.26 0.14 18.56
N ARG A 490 -25.40 0.85 18.59
CA ARG A 490 -26.01 1.46 17.41
C ARG A 490 -25.04 2.42 16.72
N ASN A 491 -24.42 3.31 17.49
CA ASN A 491 -23.49 4.31 16.95
C ASN A 491 -22.24 3.64 16.35
N ALA A 492 -21.68 2.63 17.04
CA ALA A 492 -20.53 1.88 16.57
C ALA A 492 -20.78 1.16 15.22
N ILE A 493 -21.98 0.60 15.03
CA ILE A 493 -22.42 -0.02 13.77
C ILE A 493 -22.45 1.01 12.63
N MET A 494 -23.09 2.17 12.85
CA MET A 494 -23.27 3.19 11.82
C MET A 494 -21.96 3.89 11.42
N THR A 495 -21.02 4.07 12.36
CA THR A 495 -19.73 4.80 12.17
C THR A 495 -18.52 3.89 11.88
N SER A 496 -18.75 2.58 11.70
CA SER A 496 -17.70 1.57 11.45
C SER A 496 -16.85 1.85 10.22
N LYS A 497 -17.47 2.34 9.13
CA LYS A 497 -16.77 2.65 7.88
C LYS A 497 -15.71 3.73 8.06
N ASP A 498 -15.98 4.73 8.89
CA ASP A 498 -15.10 5.89 9.07
C ASP A 498 -13.84 5.52 9.85
N ARG A 499 -13.98 4.69 10.90
CA ARG A 499 -12.84 4.13 11.65
C ARG A 499 -11.97 3.21 10.81
N MET A 500 -12.56 2.51 9.85
CA MET A 500 -11.87 1.60 8.93
C MET A 500 -11.16 2.35 7.78
N LEU A 501 -11.67 3.48 7.30
CA LEU A 501 -10.96 4.29 6.29
C LEU A 501 -9.83 5.17 6.85
N TYR A 502 -9.84 5.43 8.15
CA TYR A 502 -8.88 6.31 8.82
C TYR A 502 -7.38 5.90 8.71
N PRO A 503 -6.95 4.62 8.87
CA PRO A 503 -5.52 4.28 8.83
C PRO A 503 -4.93 4.29 7.41
N VAL A 504 -5.69 3.88 6.39
CA VAL A 504 -5.22 3.71 5.00
C VAL A 504 -5.08 5.03 4.22
N THR A 505 -5.32 6.18 4.87
CA THR A 505 -5.16 7.53 4.28
C THR A 505 -3.87 8.24 4.76
N LYS A 506 -2.79 7.47 5.05
CA LYS A 506 -1.43 7.92 5.48
C LYS A 506 -0.29 7.31 4.61
N ARG A 507 0.97 7.81 4.70
CA ARG A 507 2.11 7.63 3.74
C ARG A 507 3.48 7.23 4.39
N SER A 508 4.38 6.48 3.70
CA SER A 508 5.85 6.25 3.99
C SER A 508 6.59 5.39 2.91
N THR A 509 7.94 5.13 2.97
CA THR A 509 8.91 4.66 1.88
C THR A 509 9.44 3.15 1.98
N GLN A 510 10.38 2.46 1.21
CA GLN A 510 11.41 2.70 0.12
C GLN A 510 12.09 1.39 -0.56
N GLU A 511 12.90 1.47 -1.68
CA GLU A 511 13.41 0.32 -2.55
C GLU A 511 14.95 0.19 -2.97
N SER A 512 15.38 -0.99 -3.52
CA SER A 512 16.32 -1.28 -4.69
C SER A 512 17.80 -1.82 -4.57
N GLN A 513 18.33 -2.51 -5.64
CA GLN A 513 19.56 -2.21 -6.49
C GLN A 513 20.70 -3.24 -6.90
N LEU A 514 21.50 -2.88 -7.96
CA LEU A 514 22.69 -3.57 -8.61
C LEU A 514 23.64 -2.56 -9.41
N LYS A 515 24.76 -3.00 -10.04
CA LYS A 515 25.88 -2.20 -10.69
C LYS A 515 26.47 -2.80 -12.02
N GLU A 516 27.61 -2.35 -12.59
CA GLU A 516 27.89 -1.18 -13.50
C GLU A 516 29.35 -1.19 -14.09
N GLU A 517 29.61 -0.67 -15.31
CA GLU A 517 30.95 -0.51 -15.95
C GLU A 517 31.07 0.74 -16.86
N GLY A 518 32.25 1.40 -16.91
CA GLY A 518 32.59 2.42 -17.93
C GLY A 518 33.78 3.32 -17.56
N GLY A 519 34.64 3.69 -18.53
CA GLY A 519 35.90 4.43 -18.30
C GLY A 519 36.00 5.76 -19.05
N PHE A 520 35.70 6.86 -18.35
CA PHE A 520 36.02 8.25 -18.71
C PHE A 520 36.56 8.95 -17.45
N GLU A 521 37.40 9.97 -17.61
CA GLU A 521 37.60 11.00 -16.58
C GLU A 521 36.50 12.06 -16.73
N LEU A 522 35.89 12.47 -15.62
CA LEU A 522 34.63 13.23 -15.62
C LEU A 522 34.63 14.34 -14.57
N VAL A 523 34.12 15.51 -14.97
CA VAL A 523 33.81 16.63 -14.07
C VAL A 523 32.45 17.25 -14.47
N CYS A 524 31.70 17.72 -13.47
CA CYS A 524 30.41 18.37 -13.63
C CYS A 524 30.38 19.63 -12.74
N PHE A 525 30.16 20.79 -13.35
CA PHE A 525 30.10 22.07 -12.64
C PHE A 525 28.65 22.41 -12.26
N GLU A 526 28.37 22.49 -10.97
CA GLU A 526 27.06 22.87 -10.41
C GLU A 526 27.21 24.26 -9.77
N LYS A 527 26.45 25.25 -10.26
CA LYS A 527 26.51 26.64 -9.79
C LYS A 527 26.13 26.77 -8.30
N THR A 528 25.32 25.85 -7.80
CA THR A 528 24.75 25.89 -6.46
C THR A 528 25.46 24.94 -5.47
N ASP A 529 25.00 24.97 -4.22
CA ASP A 529 25.55 24.20 -3.09
C ASP A 529 25.21 22.70 -3.11
N LYS A 530 24.20 22.31 -3.91
CA LYS A 530 23.62 20.96 -3.98
C LYS A 530 23.04 20.72 -5.39
N PRO A 531 23.15 19.51 -5.95
CA PRO A 531 22.68 19.22 -7.30
C PRO A 531 21.15 19.10 -7.33
N GLY A 532 20.59 18.75 -8.49
CA GLY A 532 19.15 18.46 -8.65
C GLY A 532 18.31 19.63 -9.16
N GLY A 533 18.93 20.80 -9.41
CA GLY A 533 18.33 21.93 -10.12
C GLY A 533 16.93 22.30 -9.63
N THR A 534 15.96 22.29 -10.55
CA THR A 534 14.53 22.61 -10.33
C THR A 534 13.92 21.94 -9.10
N TRP A 535 14.31 20.70 -8.79
CA TRP A 535 13.66 19.87 -7.78
C TRP A 535 14.29 19.99 -6.40
N CYS A 536 15.51 20.53 -6.31
CA CYS A 536 16.13 20.87 -5.03
C CYS A 536 15.48 22.17 -4.49
N TYR A 537 14.43 22.00 -3.67
CA TYR A 537 13.72 23.11 -3.05
C TYR A 537 14.66 23.98 -2.20
N ARG A 538 14.53 25.30 -2.40
CA ARG A 538 15.25 26.35 -1.67
C ARG A 538 14.26 27.45 -1.31
N GLU A 539 14.41 28.02 -0.12
CA GLU A 539 13.54 29.12 0.36
C GLU A 539 13.81 30.45 -0.39
N GLU A 540 15.03 30.60 -0.91
CA GLU A 540 15.43 31.71 -1.78
C GLU A 540 15.60 31.24 -3.24
N SER A 541 15.36 32.14 -4.18
CA SER A 541 15.44 31.89 -5.62
C SER A 541 16.72 32.48 -6.23
N ILE A 542 17.54 31.62 -6.86
CA ILE A 542 18.82 32.01 -7.48
C ILE A 542 18.60 32.39 -8.95
N GLU A 543 19.27 33.44 -9.46
CA GLU A 543 19.19 33.82 -10.88
C GLU A 543 19.73 32.72 -11.80
N ALA A 544 19.04 32.49 -12.93
CA ALA A 544 19.31 31.44 -13.91
C ALA A 544 19.09 30.00 -13.41
N VAL A 545 18.59 29.79 -12.19
CA VAL A 545 18.28 28.46 -11.63
C VAL A 545 16.76 28.28 -11.55
N ALA A 546 16.22 27.24 -12.19
CA ALA A 546 14.81 26.87 -12.10
C ALA A 546 14.40 26.55 -10.66
N SER A 547 13.15 26.83 -10.26
CA SER A 547 12.72 26.56 -8.88
C SER A 547 11.20 26.40 -8.73
N ILE A 548 10.77 25.97 -7.53
CA ILE A 548 9.46 25.37 -7.23
C ILE A 548 8.87 25.89 -5.90
N MET A 549 7.63 25.48 -5.59
CA MET A 549 6.93 25.69 -4.31
C MET A 549 7.15 24.51 -3.34
N SER A 550 6.95 24.73 -2.04
CA SER A 550 7.09 23.69 -1.00
C SER A 550 6.06 22.55 -1.11
N THR A 551 4.98 22.75 -1.88
CA THR A 551 3.91 21.78 -2.12
C THR A 551 3.92 21.18 -3.53
N THR A 552 4.87 21.53 -4.39
CA THR A 552 4.94 21.06 -5.79
C THR A 552 4.96 19.52 -5.88
N ILE A 553 4.09 18.99 -6.73
CA ILE A 553 3.96 17.58 -7.11
C ILE A 553 4.21 17.48 -8.62
N ILE A 554 4.90 16.45 -9.09
CA ILE A 554 5.17 16.29 -10.53
C ILE A 554 3.92 15.85 -11.31
N ASN A 555 3.84 16.27 -12.57
CA ASN A 555 2.66 16.12 -13.43
C ASN A 555 2.47 14.70 -14.01
N HIS A 556 3.50 13.87 -14.03
CA HIS A 556 3.46 12.49 -14.51
C HIS A 556 3.68 11.50 -13.37
N SER A 557 3.18 10.28 -13.54
CA SER A 557 3.39 9.19 -12.61
C SER A 557 4.86 8.81 -12.51
N LYS A 558 5.27 8.33 -11.33
CA LYS A 558 6.66 7.96 -11.05
C LYS A 558 7.13 6.85 -11.99
N GLU A 559 6.26 5.89 -12.31
CA GLU A 559 6.54 4.79 -13.23
C GLU A 559 6.82 5.30 -14.65
N MET A 560 6.13 6.35 -15.08
CA MET A 560 6.38 7.01 -16.39
C MET A 560 7.56 7.98 -16.35
N GLY A 561 7.85 8.59 -15.19
CA GLY A 561 9.00 9.48 -14.97
C GLY A 561 10.30 8.77 -14.59
N ALA A 562 10.31 7.44 -14.55
CA ALA A 562 11.45 6.64 -14.09
C ALA A 562 12.65 6.70 -15.05
N LEU A 563 13.85 6.73 -14.48
CA LEU A 563 15.08 6.33 -15.15
C LEU A 563 15.05 4.80 -15.34
N SER A 564 15.39 4.33 -16.54
CA SER A 564 15.13 2.96 -16.98
C SER A 564 15.93 1.88 -16.24
N ASP A 565 17.01 2.26 -15.57
CA ASP A 565 17.84 1.39 -14.73
C ASP A 565 17.65 1.59 -13.22
N PHE A 566 16.72 2.47 -12.80
CA PHE A 566 16.46 2.78 -11.39
C PHE A 566 14.98 3.12 -11.15
N PRO A 567 14.12 2.13 -10.79
CA PRO A 567 12.72 2.41 -10.50
C PRO A 567 12.56 3.31 -9.27
N PRO A 568 11.62 4.28 -9.28
CA PRO A 568 11.31 5.09 -8.11
C PRO A 568 10.52 4.26 -7.09
N PRO A 569 10.89 4.29 -5.80
CA PRO A 569 10.37 3.36 -4.80
C PRO A 569 8.85 3.19 -4.79
N LYS A 570 8.40 1.93 -4.68
CA LYS A 570 6.97 1.53 -4.62
C LYS A 570 6.14 2.36 -3.64
N GLU A 571 6.78 2.81 -2.59
CA GLU A 571 6.20 3.47 -1.44
C GLU A 571 6.27 5.02 -1.52
N TYR A 572 7.01 5.58 -2.48
CA TYR A 572 6.85 7.00 -2.86
C TYR A 572 5.47 7.23 -3.48
N ASN A 573 4.88 8.42 -3.33
CA ASN A 573 3.60 8.73 -3.95
C ASN A 573 3.66 8.55 -5.49
N THR A 574 2.63 7.95 -6.09
CA THR A 574 2.56 7.73 -7.55
C THR A 574 2.79 9.01 -8.35
N PHE A 575 2.33 10.16 -7.85
CA PHE A 575 2.79 11.47 -8.29
C PHE A 575 3.71 12.03 -7.20
N MET A 576 5.02 11.95 -7.44
CA MET A 576 6.03 12.34 -6.45
C MET A 576 5.93 13.82 -6.08
N ARG A 577 6.01 14.11 -4.78
CA ARG A 577 6.33 15.45 -4.28
C ARG A 577 7.77 15.80 -4.64
N HIS A 578 8.07 17.10 -4.73
CA HIS A 578 9.42 17.56 -5.08
C HIS A 578 10.51 16.95 -4.19
N HIS A 579 10.25 16.76 -2.89
CA HIS A 579 11.23 16.16 -1.98
C HIS A 579 11.45 14.66 -2.25
N GLU A 580 10.41 13.92 -2.65
CA GLU A 580 10.53 12.51 -3.08
C GLU A 580 11.32 12.42 -4.39
N LEU A 581 11.04 13.29 -5.35
CA LEU A 581 11.74 13.33 -6.64
C LEU A 581 13.20 13.80 -6.51
N TYR A 582 13.47 14.78 -5.65
CA TYR A 582 14.83 15.20 -5.28
C TYR A 582 15.59 14.07 -4.58
N GLN A 583 14.93 13.36 -3.66
CA GLN A 583 15.51 12.22 -2.96
C GLN A 583 15.79 11.06 -3.93
N TYR A 584 14.86 10.73 -4.84
CA TYR A 584 15.03 9.77 -5.92
C TYR A 584 16.25 10.11 -6.80
N ALA A 585 16.34 11.34 -7.32
CA ALA A 585 17.47 11.78 -8.13
C ALA A 585 18.80 11.75 -7.34
N SER A 586 18.75 12.07 -6.05
CA SER A 586 19.91 12.00 -5.15
C SER A 586 20.33 10.55 -4.86
N GLU A 587 19.38 9.62 -4.75
CA GLU A 587 19.64 8.20 -4.48
C GLU A 587 20.16 7.48 -5.73
N TYR A 588 19.66 7.84 -6.91
CA TYR A 588 20.29 7.49 -8.19
C TYR A 588 21.75 7.95 -8.19
N ALA A 589 22.00 9.23 -7.92
CA ALA A 589 23.35 9.77 -7.90
C ALA A 589 24.28 9.13 -6.84
N LYS A 590 23.74 8.67 -5.70
CA LYS A 590 24.49 7.94 -4.67
C LYS A 590 24.88 6.56 -5.17
N SER A 591 23.95 5.84 -5.79
CA SER A 591 24.16 4.47 -6.25
C SER A 591 25.22 4.33 -7.33
N LYS A 592 25.26 5.30 -8.25
CA LYS A 592 26.23 5.40 -9.34
C LYS A 592 27.55 6.07 -8.91
N ASP A 593 27.64 6.48 -7.64
CA ASP A 593 28.83 7.14 -7.07
C ASP A 593 29.29 8.38 -7.88
N ILE A 594 28.35 9.12 -8.49
CA ILE A 594 28.67 10.24 -9.38
C ILE A 594 28.95 11.56 -8.64
N PHE A 595 28.64 11.64 -7.35
CA PHE A 595 28.86 12.83 -6.52
C PHE A 595 30.33 13.28 -6.52
N LYS A 596 31.28 12.35 -6.61
CA LYS A 596 32.73 12.63 -6.68
C LYS A 596 33.16 13.43 -7.92
N TYR A 597 32.34 13.44 -8.98
CA TYR A 597 32.59 14.22 -10.20
C TYR A 597 31.99 15.64 -10.14
N ILE A 598 31.17 15.96 -9.13
CA ILE A 598 30.44 17.24 -9.07
C ILE A 598 31.21 18.28 -8.27
N GLN A 599 31.63 19.36 -8.94
CA GLN A 599 32.16 20.56 -8.29
C GLN A 599 31.02 21.53 -8.03
N TYR A 600 30.72 21.74 -6.74
CA TYR A 600 29.69 22.68 -6.29
C TYR A 600 30.15 24.13 -6.31
N ASN A 601 29.19 25.05 -6.18
CA ASN A 601 29.44 26.49 -6.14
C ASN A 601 30.29 26.98 -7.33
N SER A 602 30.08 26.40 -8.51
CA SER A 602 30.93 26.52 -9.69
C SER A 602 30.12 27.00 -10.89
N GLU A 603 30.18 28.30 -11.17
CA GLU A 603 29.48 28.93 -12.29
C GLU A 603 30.36 28.92 -13.55
N VAL A 604 29.93 28.20 -14.59
CA VAL A 604 30.56 28.26 -15.91
C VAL A 604 30.28 29.63 -16.54
N THR A 605 31.33 30.40 -16.80
CA THR A 605 31.25 31.77 -17.33
C THR A 605 31.63 31.86 -18.82
N GLU A 606 32.46 30.93 -19.31
CA GLU A 606 32.84 30.83 -20.72
C GLU A 606 32.95 29.36 -21.16
N VAL A 607 32.46 29.03 -22.35
CA VAL A 607 32.70 27.80 -23.10
C VAL A 607 32.96 28.19 -24.55
N ARG A 608 34.18 27.98 -25.03
CA ARG A 608 34.59 28.32 -26.40
C ARG A 608 35.58 27.31 -26.97
N ARG A 609 35.76 27.34 -28.29
CA ARG A 609 36.69 26.46 -29.01
C ARG A 609 38.15 26.76 -28.63
N ALA A 610 38.97 25.71 -28.52
CA ALA A 610 40.41 25.83 -28.39
C ALA A 610 41.05 26.32 -29.71
N LYS A 611 42.30 26.80 -29.65
CA LYS A 611 43.02 27.30 -30.86
C LYS A 611 43.27 26.17 -31.87
N ASP A 612 43.45 24.96 -31.37
CA ASP A 612 43.65 23.69 -32.07
C ASP A 612 42.34 22.94 -32.37
N TYR A 613 41.16 23.54 -32.15
CA TYR A 613 39.86 22.87 -32.29
C TYR A 613 39.67 22.10 -33.60
N LYS A 614 40.18 22.64 -34.72
CA LYS A 614 40.09 22.00 -36.04
C LYS A 614 40.75 20.62 -36.08
N GLU A 615 41.80 20.44 -35.29
CA GLU A 615 42.63 19.23 -35.23
C GLU A 615 42.23 18.31 -34.08
N THR A 616 41.78 18.87 -32.95
CA THR A 616 41.59 18.13 -31.69
C THR A 616 40.15 18.09 -31.16
N GLY A 617 39.28 18.99 -31.62
CA GLY A 617 37.89 19.11 -31.18
C GLY A 617 37.69 19.65 -29.74
N ARG A 618 38.74 20.21 -29.12
CA ARG A 618 38.76 20.58 -27.69
C ARG A 618 38.11 21.91 -27.35
N TRP A 619 37.49 21.95 -26.17
CA TRP A 619 36.83 23.11 -25.60
C TRP A 619 37.65 23.72 -24.48
N ILE A 620 37.71 25.05 -24.44
CA ILE A 620 38.18 25.80 -23.28
C ILE A 620 36.96 26.19 -22.45
N VAL A 621 36.98 25.85 -21.18
CA VAL A 621 35.90 26.13 -20.22
C VAL A 621 36.46 26.97 -19.07
N THR A 622 35.84 28.12 -18.81
CA THR A 622 36.19 29.01 -17.70
C THR A 622 35.10 28.98 -16.64
N VAL A 623 35.50 28.69 -15.40
CA VAL A 623 34.61 28.48 -14.25
C VAL A 623 34.97 29.47 -13.15
N LYS A 624 33.94 30.10 -12.58
CA LYS A 624 34.06 30.99 -11.42
C LYS A 624 33.47 30.31 -10.19
N ASN A 625 34.23 30.26 -9.10
CA ASN A 625 33.70 29.84 -7.81
C ASN A 625 32.77 30.93 -7.24
N THR A 626 31.53 30.58 -6.89
CA THR A 626 30.50 31.53 -6.44
C THR A 626 30.71 32.00 -4.99
N ILE A 627 31.59 31.34 -4.23
CA ILE A 627 31.94 31.72 -2.84
C ILE A 627 33.27 32.49 -2.83
N SER A 628 34.37 31.90 -3.31
CA SER A 628 35.70 32.54 -3.27
C SER A 628 35.90 33.62 -4.34
N ASN A 629 35.04 33.66 -5.37
CA ASN A 629 35.18 34.48 -6.58
C ASN A 629 36.43 34.18 -7.43
N GLU A 630 37.18 33.13 -7.09
CA GLU A 630 38.28 32.59 -7.88
C GLU A 630 37.81 32.12 -9.27
N VAL A 631 38.67 32.25 -10.28
CA VAL A 631 38.38 31.87 -11.66
C VAL A 631 39.47 30.91 -12.15
N SER A 632 39.04 29.75 -12.65
CA SER A 632 39.89 28.76 -13.31
C SER A 632 39.49 28.58 -14.77
N THR A 633 40.43 28.20 -15.62
CA THR A 633 40.20 27.90 -17.04
C THR A 633 40.97 26.63 -17.39
N ASP A 634 40.30 25.67 -18.02
CA ASP A 634 40.89 24.37 -18.38
C ASP A 634 40.35 23.86 -19.73
N VAL A 635 40.94 22.77 -20.25
CA VAL A 635 40.72 22.24 -21.60
C VAL A 635 40.12 20.84 -21.57
N TYR A 636 39.01 20.64 -22.29
CA TYR A 636 38.24 19.40 -22.28
C TYR A 636 38.04 18.85 -23.70
N ASP A 637 38.26 17.54 -23.89
CA ASP A 637 38.00 16.85 -25.16
C ASP A 637 36.50 16.66 -25.49
N GLY A 638 35.59 17.03 -24.56
CA GLY A 638 34.15 17.07 -24.81
C GLY A 638 33.35 17.79 -23.71
N VAL A 639 32.19 18.35 -24.07
CA VAL A 639 31.33 19.16 -23.18
C VAL A 639 29.85 18.79 -23.34
N LEU A 640 29.12 18.71 -22.22
CA LEU A 640 27.67 18.49 -22.17
C LEU A 640 26.96 19.69 -21.51
N LEU A 641 25.98 20.27 -22.21
CA LEU A 641 25.21 21.43 -21.73
C LEU A 641 23.86 20.99 -21.16
N CYS A 642 23.81 20.82 -19.83
CA CYS A 642 22.67 20.22 -19.11
C CYS A 642 21.74 21.25 -18.40
N VAL A 643 21.82 22.55 -18.76
CA VAL A 643 21.11 23.64 -18.04
C VAL A 643 19.62 23.80 -18.38
N GLY A 644 19.09 23.01 -19.32
CA GLY A 644 17.68 23.03 -19.70
C GLY A 644 17.20 24.34 -20.34
N HIS A 645 15.87 24.54 -20.38
CA HIS A 645 15.22 25.63 -21.13
C HIS A 645 14.30 26.55 -20.30
N ILE A 646 14.35 26.42 -18.96
CA ILE A 646 13.44 27.07 -17.99
C ILE A 646 14.26 27.87 -16.96
N ASN A 647 15.14 28.78 -17.43
CA ASN A 647 16.12 29.44 -16.57
C ASN A 647 15.88 30.94 -16.31
N ARG A 648 15.20 31.69 -17.20
CA ARG A 648 14.89 33.11 -16.98
C ARG A 648 13.37 33.36 -16.90
N PRO A 649 12.81 33.79 -15.76
CA PRO A 649 11.38 34.13 -15.63
C PRO A 649 10.93 35.19 -16.63
N LYS A 650 9.66 35.14 -17.05
CA LYS A 650 9.04 36.15 -17.91
C LYS A 650 8.14 37.08 -17.08
N MET A 651 8.46 38.37 -17.11
CA MET A 651 7.68 39.44 -16.47
C MET A 651 7.21 40.43 -17.55
N PRO A 652 6.00 40.27 -18.12
CA PRO A 652 5.41 41.28 -18.99
C PRO A 652 5.00 42.50 -18.16
N TYR A 653 5.06 43.67 -18.79
CA TYR A 653 4.57 44.92 -18.22
C TYR A 653 3.13 45.19 -18.70
N TYR A 654 2.26 45.62 -17.78
CA TYR A 654 0.88 46.01 -18.04
C TYR A 654 0.68 47.52 -17.82
N PRO A 655 -0.28 48.18 -18.51
CA PRO A 655 -0.55 49.61 -18.30
C PRO A 655 -0.89 49.94 -16.84
N GLY A 656 -0.23 50.97 -16.29
CA GLY A 656 -0.42 51.42 -14.91
C GLY A 656 0.16 50.52 -13.83
N GLN A 657 0.97 49.50 -14.18
CA GLN A 657 1.53 48.55 -13.23
C GLN A 657 2.40 49.22 -12.14
N ASP A 658 3.08 50.32 -12.48
CA ASP A 658 3.90 51.10 -11.54
C ASP A 658 3.08 51.86 -10.47
N LEU A 659 1.75 51.93 -10.62
CA LEU A 659 0.86 52.58 -9.65
C LEU A 659 0.43 51.63 -8.52
N PHE A 660 0.57 50.32 -8.72
CA PHE A 660 0.03 49.29 -7.82
C PHE A 660 0.82 49.18 -6.53
N LYS A 661 0.13 49.30 -5.39
CA LYS A 661 0.76 49.33 -4.05
C LYS A 661 0.97 47.94 -3.44
N GLY A 662 0.48 46.88 -4.08
CA GLY A 662 0.61 45.50 -3.64
C GLY A 662 1.86 44.79 -4.19
N ASP A 663 2.10 43.55 -3.75
CA ASP A 663 3.25 42.76 -4.19
C ASP A 663 3.07 42.27 -5.65
N ILE A 664 4.05 42.47 -6.54
CA ILE A 664 4.08 41.80 -7.87
C ILE A 664 5.27 40.84 -7.92
N ILE A 665 5.01 39.55 -8.10
CA ILE A 665 6.02 38.48 -8.07
C ILE A 665 5.87 37.51 -9.25
N HIS A 666 6.88 36.69 -9.53
CA HIS A 666 6.74 35.53 -10.41
C HIS A 666 6.46 34.25 -9.61
N THR A 667 5.91 33.21 -10.24
CA THR A 667 5.84 31.85 -9.66
C THR A 667 7.21 31.22 -9.37
N HIS A 668 8.30 31.83 -9.86
CA HIS A 668 9.69 31.46 -9.53
C HIS A 668 10.06 31.86 -8.10
N THR A 669 9.65 33.06 -7.68
CA THR A 669 9.81 33.60 -6.32
C THR A 669 8.74 33.11 -5.33
N LEU A 670 7.74 32.35 -5.81
CA LEU A 670 6.69 31.77 -4.98
C LEU A 670 7.17 30.47 -4.33
N LYS A 671 7.33 30.46 -3.00
CA LYS A 671 7.75 29.27 -2.22
C LYS A 671 6.69 28.69 -1.31
N ARG A 672 5.98 29.59 -0.63
CA ARG A 672 4.97 29.32 0.41
C ARG A 672 3.80 30.28 0.20
N VAL A 673 2.59 29.86 0.53
CA VAL A 673 1.35 30.62 0.29
C VAL A 673 0.79 31.26 1.55
N GLU A 674 1.25 30.85 2.72
CA GLU A 674 0.76 31.24 4.04
C GLU A 674 0.84 32.76 4.29
N LYS A 675 1.78 33.46 3.64
CA LYS A 675 1.90 34.92 3.68
C LYS A 675 0.81 35.68 2.89
N TYR A 676 -0.09 34.97 2.21
CA TYR A 676 -1.27 35.52 1.53
C TYR A 676 -2.57 35.24 2.28
N ARG A 677 -2.49 34.82 3.56
CA ARG A 677 -3.68 34.62 4.39
C ARG A 677 -4.52 35.91 4.46
N GLU A 678 -5.83 35.78 4.29
CA GLU A 678 -6.83 36.86 4.17
C GLU A 678 -6.58 37.90 3.05
N LYS A 679 -5.56 37.76 2.19
CA LYS A 679 -5.31 38.66 1.05
C LYS A 679 -6.23 38.32 -0.14
N ASN A 680 -6.53 39.32 -0.97
CA ASN A 680 -7.03 39.15 -2.33
C ASN A 680 -5.84 38.95 -3.28
N VAL A 681 -5.83 37.88 -4.08
CA VAL A 681 -4.68 37.53 -4.94
C VAL A 681 -5.11 37.31 -6.39
N ILE A 682 -4.36 37.88 -7.34
CA ILE A 682 -4.52 37.63 -8.77
C ILE A 682 -3.38 36.72 -9.25
N VAL A 683 -3.69 35.67 -10.00
CA VAL A 683 -2.71 34.84 -10.70
C VAL A 683 -2.86 35.06 -12.21
N VAL A 684 -1.76 35.40 -12.88
CA VAL A 684 -1.76 35.80 -14.30
C VAL A 684 -1.10 34.72 -15.15
N GLY A 685 -1.91 33.99 -15.92
CA GLY A 685 -1.46 32.96 -16.85
C GLY A 685 -1.87 31.54 -16.43
N MET A 686 -2.56 30.83 -17.33
CA MET A 686 -3.16 29.52 -17.06
C MET A 686 -2.29 28.33 -17.51
N GLY A 687 -1.01 28.31 -17.12
CA GLY A 687 -0.12 27.13 -17.23
C GLY A 687 -0.07 26.33 -15.92
N CYS A 688 0.62 25.18 -15.88
CA CYS A 688 0.58 24.28 -14.71
C CYS A 688 0.97 24.99 -13.41
N SER A 689 2.11 25.70 -13.40
CA SER A 689 2.55 26.50 -12.25
C SER A 689 1.59 27.65 -11.87
N GLY A 690 0.77 28.13 -12.81
CA GLY A 690 -0.27 29.12 -12.55
C GLY A 690 -1.53 28.51 -11.94
N LEU A 691 -1.95 27.34 -12.41
CA LEU A 691 -3.05 26.59 -11.81
C LEU A 691 -2.69 26.09 -10.41
N ASP A 692 -1.48 25.58 -10.22
CA ASP A 692 -0.98 25.18 -8.90
C ASP A 692 -0.90 26.39 -7.97
N ALA A 693 -0.34 27.53 -8.42
CA ALA A 693 -0.32 28.76 -7.62
C ALA A 693 -1.73 29.26 -7.24
N ALA A 694 -2.70 29.20 -8.17
CA ALA A 694 -4.08 29.61 -7.90
C ALA A 694 -4.79 28.65 -6.91
N VAL A 695 -4.67 27.34 -7.13
CA VAL A 695 -5.25 26.31 -6.24
C VAL A 695 -4.65 26.41 -4.84
N GLU A 696 -3.31 26.45 -4.71
CA GLU A 696 -2.63 26.46 -3.43
C GLU A 696 -2.90 27.76 -2.66
N THR A 697 -2.88 28.91 -3.34
CA THR A 697 -3.20 30.20 -2.71
C THR A 697 -4.67 30.26 -2.28
N SER A 698 -5.59 29.65 -3.04
CA SER A 698 -7.02 29.55 -2.67
C SER A 698 -7.32 28.61 -1.48
N ASN A 699 -6.28 28.06 -0.82
CA ASN A 699 -6.42 27.36 0.46
C ASN A 699 -6.20 28.28 1.67
N VAL A 700 -5.75 29.53 1.46
CA VAL A 700 -5.40 30.49 2.52
C VAL A 700 -5.82 31.94 2.25
N ALA A 701 -5.86 32.36 0.99
CA ALA A 701 -6.29 33.69 0.58
C ALA A 701 -7.81 33.89 0.73
N LYS A 702 -8.23 35.14 0.94
CA LYS A 702 -9.64 35.56 1.04
C LYS A 702 -10.39 35.35 -0.27
N GLN A 703 -9.75 35.70 -1.39
CA GLN A 703 -10.24 35.42 -2.73
C GLN A 703 -9.07 35.28 -3.70
N VAL A 704 -9.17 34.35 -4.65
CA VAL A 704 -8.24 34.24 -5.78
C VAL A 704 -8.95 34.53 -7.09
N TYR A 705 -8.30 35.31 -7.96
CA TYR A 705 -8.71 35.55 -9.34
C TYR A 705 -7.65 34.97 -10.29
N LEU A 706 -8.08 34.21 -11.30
CA LEU A 706 -7.20 33.61 -12.31
C LEU A 706 -7.42 34.29 -13.66
N SER A 707 -6.51 35.18 -14.03
CA SER A 707 -6.55 35.95 -15.28
C SER A 707 -5.82 35.21 -16.41
N THR A 708 -6.41 35.16 -17.60
CA THR A 708 -5.74 34.61 -18.79
C THR A 708 -6.23 35.22 -20.10
N ARG A 709 -5.32 35.36 -21.07
CA ARG A 709 -5.59 35.86 -22.43
C ARG A 709 -6.36 34.88 -23.32
N SER A 710 -6.22 33.59 -23.05
CA SER A 710 -7.07 32.54 -23.62
C SER A 710 -7.12 31.35 -22.66
N GLY A 711 -8.14 30.51 -22.79
CA GLY A 711 -8.29 29.32 -21.96
C GLY A 711 -7.21 28.26 -22.24
N ALA A 712 -7.38 27.10 -21.63
CA ALA A 712 -6.54 25.93 -21.86
C ALA A 712 -7.33 24.69 -21.42
N HIS A 713 -7.13 23.59 -22.13
CA HIS A 713 -7.68 22.29 -21.75
C HIS A 713 -7.01 21.81 -20.47
N VAL A 714 -7.78 21.46 -19.44
CA VAL A 714 -7.25 21.00 -18.16
C VAL A 714 -7.51 19.51 -17.98
N ILE A 715 -6.48 18.77 -17.57
CA ILE A 715 -6.53 17.34 -17.30
C ILE A 715 -6.12 17.05 -15.85
N ARG A 716 -6.72 16.03 -15.24
CA ARG A 716 -6.36 15.53 -13.91
C ARG A 716 -5.29 14.45 -14.02
N ARG A 717 -4.39 14.38 -13.04
CA ARG A 717 -3.34 13.35 -12.94
C ARG A 717 -3.93 11.94 -12.88
N VAL A 718 -5.08 11.78 -12.21
CA VAL A 718 -5.80 10.50 -12.10
C VAL A 718 -6.92 10.42 -13.15
N GLY A 719 -6.86 9.40 -14.00
CA GLY A 719 -7.86 9.09 -15.03
C GLY A 719 -8.84 7.96 -14.63
N PRO A 720 -9.55 7.39 -15.60
CA PRO A 720 -10.52 6.30 -15.39
C PRO A 720 -9.97 5.12 -14.58
N HIS A 721 -10.83 4.54 -13.75
CA HIS A 721 -10.54 3.42 -12.83
C HIS A 721 -9.42 3.70 -11.80
N GLY A 722 -8.99 4.95 -11.63
CA GLY A 722 -7.97 5.34 -10.64
C GLY A 722 -6.52 5.22 -11.13
N TYR A 723 -6.30 4.86 -12.40
CA TYR A 723 -4.96 4.83 -12.99
C TYR A 723 -4.44 6.24 -13.30
N PRO A 724 -3.11 6.46 -13.28
CA PRO A 724 -2.50 7.68 -13.82
C PRO A 724 -2.93 7.93 -15.28
N PHE A 725 -3.31 9.17 -15.61
CA PHE A 725 -3.77 9.51 -16.96
C PHE A 725 -2.65 9.34 -18.00
N ASP A 726 -1.42 9.70 -17.65
CA ASP A 726 -0.23 9.50 -18.47
C ASP A 726 0.07 8.00 -18.71
N TYR A 727 -0.14 7.14 -17.72
CA TYR A 727 -0.04 5.67 -17.89
C TYR A 727 -1.15 5.09 -18.80
N LEU A 728 -2.34 5.70 -18.81
CA LEU A 728 -3.40 5.36 -19.75
C LEU A 728 -3.09 5.87 -21.17
N LEU A 729 -2.48 7.05 -21.29
CA LEU A 729 -2.19 7.72 -22.56
C LEU A 729 -0.95 7.16 -23.28
N ALA A 730 0.14 6.86 -22.55
CA ALA A 730 1.46 6.48 -23.08
C ALA A 730 1.54 5.07 -23.72
N ARG A 731 0.43 4.58 -24.27
CA ARG A 731 0.31 3.27 -24.91
C ARG A 731 0.70 3.38 -26.39
N ARG A 732 1.68 2.58 -26.83
CA ARG A 732 2.17 2.58 -28.23
C ARG A 732 1.05 2.47 -29.27
N TRP A 733 0.03 1.65 -29.03
CA TRP A 733 -1.11 1.50 -29.94
C TRP A 733 -2.04 2.73 -29.95
N LEU A 734 -2.15 3.47 -28.85
CA LEU A 734 -2.99 4.66 -28.78
C LEU A 734 -2.33 5.83 -29.52
N PHE A 735 -1.01 6.01 -29.36
CA PHE A 735 -0.24 6.96 -30.18
C PHE A 735 -0.28 6.58 -31.67
N MET A 736 -0.19 5.29 -32.01
CA MET A 736 -0.38 4.82 -33.40
C MET A 736 -1.77 5.15 -33.96
N LEU A 737 -2.85 5.04 -33.17
CA LEU A 737 -4.18 5.47 -33.60
C LEU A 737 -4.29 7.00 -33.73
N ILE A 738 -3.67 7.77 -32.83
CA ILE A 738 -3.61 9.24 -32.91
C ILE A 738 -2.90 9.69 -34.20
N ASP A 739 -1.85 8.99 -34.63
CA ASP A 739 -1.10 9.27 -35.86
C ASP A 739 -1.80 8.79 -37.15
N ILE A 740 -2.77 7.85 -37.04
CA ILE A 740 -3.55 7.32 -38.18
C ILE A 740 -4.88 8.06 -38.38
N LEU A 741 -5.54 8.48 -37.31
CA LEU A 741 -6.85 9.15 -37.35
C LEU A 741 -6.71 10.62 -37.80
N PRO A 742 -7.71 11.18 -38.52
CA PRO A 742 -7.72 12.60 -38.87
C PRO A 742 -7.60 13.47 -37.61
N PHE A 743 -6.73 14.48 -37.65
CA PHE A 743 -6.42 15.33 -36.49
C PHE A 743 -7.68 15.92 -35.83
N GLU A 744 -8.62 16.41 -36.63
CA GLU A 744 -9.92 16.93 -36.18
C GLU A 744 -10.75 15.88 -35.42
N TRP A 745 -10.74 14.62 -35.87
CA TRP A 745 -11.48 13.53 -35.21
C TRP A 745 -10.84 13.17 -33.88
N THR A 746 -9.51 13.06 -33.83
CA THR A 746 -8.78 12.76 -32.59
C THR A 746 -9.01 13.83 -31.52
N ASN A 747 -8.94 15.11 -31.91
CA ASN A 747 -9.25 16.21 -31.00
C ASN A 747 -10.74 16.21 -30.60
N TYR A 748 -11.67 16.00 -31.54
CA TYR A 748 -13.10 15.89 -31.23
C TYR A 748 -13.39 14.80 -30.18
N LEU A 749 -12.79 13.61 -30.33
CA LEU A 749 -12.95 12.49 -29.38
C LEU A 749 -12.38 12.85 -28.00
N LEU A 750 -11.14 13.34 -27.93
CA LEU A 750 -10.50 13.70 -26.67
C LEU A 750 -11.24 14.82 -25.94
N GLU A 751 -11.67 15.87 -26.64
CA GLU A 751 -12.32 17.01 -26.01
C GLU A 751 -13.78 16.69 -25.63
N ASN A 752 -14.59 16.18 -26.55
CA ASN A 752 -16.05 16.01 -26.34
C ASN A 752 -16.42 14.73 -25.58
N ILE A 753 -15.66 13.64 -25.75
CA ILE A 753 -15.96 12.34 -25.12
C ILE A 753 -15.13 12.12 -23.84
N TYR A 754 -13.96 12.76 -23.70
CA TYR A 754 -13.11 12.58 -22.52
C TYR A 754 -13.00 13.84 -21.61
N LEU A 755 -12.85 15.06 -22.12
CA LEU A 755 -12.76 16.26 -21.27
C LEU A 755 -14.12 16.80 -20.81
N ASP A 756 -15.04 17.07 -21.74
CA ASP A 756 -16.32 17.72 -21.42
C ASP A 756 -17.17 16.97 -20.38
N PRO A 757 -17.17 15.62 -20.31
CA PRO A 757 -17.84 14.89 -19.23
C PRO A 757 -17.18 15.05 -17.84
N GLN A 758 -15.92 15.48 -17.77
CA GLN A 758 -15.22 15.77 -16.51
C GLN A 758 -15.38 17.23 -16.08
N PHE A 759 -15.33 18.15 -17.05
CA PHE A 759 -15.67 19.57 -16.90
C PHE A 759 -15.95 20.17 -18.28
N ASN A 760 -17.22 20.44 -18.58
CA ASN A 760 -17.65 20.99 -19.87
C ASN A 760 -17.01 22.36 -20.14
N ARG A 761 -16.38 22.52 -21.31
CA ARG A 761 -15.61 23.70 -21.71
C ARG A 761 -16.43 24.99 -21.78
N ASP A 762 -17.74 24.90 -21.91
CA ASP A 762 -18.65 26.07 -21.88
C ASP A 762 -18.82 26.66 -20.47
N LYS A 763 -18.28 26.00 -19.43
CA LYS A 763 -18.26 26.49 -18.05
C LYS A 763 -17.01 27.30 -17.67
N TYR A 764 -16.03 27.44 -18.57
CA TYR A 764 -14.94 28.42 -18.39
C TYR A 764 -15.43 29.82 -18.78
N ALA A 765 -15.09 30.83 -17.97
CA ALA A 765 -15.29 32.24 -18.32
C ALA A 765 -14.38 32.68 -19.49
N VAL A 766 -13.19 32.06 -19.61
CA VAL A 766 -12.31 32.19 -20.78
C VAL A 766 -12.05 30.80 -21.35
N LYS A 767 -12.74 30.46 -22.44
CA LYS A 767 -12.68 29.14 -23.10
C LYS A 767 -11.33 28.92 -23.80
N PRO A 768 -10.90 27.66 -24.00
CA PRO A 768 -9.77 27.34 -24.88
C PRO A 768 -10.04 27.79 -26.33
N ASP A 769 -9.04 28.41 -26.96
CA ASP A 769 -9.05 28.94 -28.34
C ASP A 769 -8.32 28.03 -29.35
N HIS A 770 -8.03 26.78 -28.95
CA HIS A 770 -7.19 25.83 -29.66
C HIS A 770 -7.60 24.40 -29.32
N HIS A 771 -7.20 23.44 -30.15
CA HIS A 771 -7.42 22.02 -29.91
C HIS A 771 -6.46 21.42 -28.88
N ILE A 772 -6.92 20.37 -28.18
CA ILE A 772 -6.20 19.70 -27.08
C ILE A 772 -4.82 19.15 -27.49
N LEU A 773 -4.62 18.72 -28.74
CA LEU A 773 -3.31 18.26 -29.24
C LEU A 773 -2.45 19.37 -29.88
N SER A 774 -3.00 20.57 -30.11
CA SER A 774 -2.26 21.71 -30.67
C SER A 774 -1.44 22.49 -29.64
N LYS A 775 -1.63 22.26 -28.33
CA LYS A 775 -0.92 22.91 -27.23
C LYS A 775 -1.08 22.04 -25.98
N ASP A 776 -0.06 21.97 -25.13
CA ASP A 776 -0.12 21.06 -23.97
C ASP A 776 -1.36 21.31 -23.10
N PRO A 777 -2.14 20.27 -22.79
CA PRO A 777 -3.15 20.36 -21.75
C PRO A 777 -2.48 20.58 -20.39
N VAL A 778 -3.16 21.34 -19.55
CA VAL A 778 -2.64 21.81 -18.27
C VAL A 778 -3.04 20.85 -17.18
N ILE A 779 -2.05 20.29 -16.47
CA ILE A 779 -2.30 19.23 -15.49
C ILE A 779 -2.56 19.85 -14.12
N ASN A 780 -3.78 19.68 -13.59
CA ASN A 780 -4.15 20.06 -12.22
C ASN A 780 -5.41 19.30 -11.74
N ASP A 781 -5.37 18.77 -10.51
CA ASP A 781 -6.41 17.88 -9.97
C ASP A 781 -7.62 18.61 -9.34
N HIS A 782 -7.53 19.92 -9.09
CA HIS A 782 -8.44 20.63 -8.17
C HIS A 782 -9.02 21.93 -8.75
N ILE A 783 -8.47 22.49 -9.82
CA ILE A 783 -8.93 23.78 -10.35
C ILE A 783 -10.43 23.78 -10.70
N HIS A 784 -10.96 22.67 -11.22
CA HIS A 784 -12.39 22.53 -11.54
C HIS A 784 -13.29 22.66 -10.31
N SER A 785 -12.91 22.08 -9.16
CA SER A 785 -13.67 22.24 -7.92
C SER A 785 -13.45 23.61 -7.27
N LYS A 786 -12.28 24.24 -7.49
CA LYS A 786 -12.01 25.62 -7.07
C LYS A 786 -12.81 26.66 -7.88
N PHE A 787 -13.07 26.42 -9.16
CA PHE A 787 -14.03 27.19 -9.96
C PHE A 787 -15.46 26.99 -9.45
N PHE A 788 -15.92 25.73 -9.29
CA PHE A 788 -17.29 25.45 -8.82
C PHE A 788 -17.60 25.95 -7.39
N SER A 789 -16.59 26.06 -6.53
CA SER A 789 -16.73 26.61 -5.17
C SER A 789 -16.53 28.13 -5.09
N GLY A 790 -16.24 28.82 -6.20
CA GLY A 790 -15.91 30.25 -6.21
C GLY A 790 -14.55 30.62 -5.60
N SER A 791 -13.85 29.66 -4.99
CA SER A 791 -12.53 29.86 -4.34
C SER A 791 -11.46 30.37 -5.31
N VAL A 792 -11.60 30.07 -6.61
CA VAL A 792 -10.87 30.71 -7.70
C VAL A 792 -11.89 31.20 -8.73
N ILE A 793 -11.89 32.50 -9.02
CA ILE A 793 -12.74 33.11 -10.07
C ILE A 793 -11.90 33.31 -11.33
N GLN A 794 -12.27 32.68 -12.45
CA GLN A 794 -11.60 32.92 -13.73
C GLN A 794 -12.01 34.29 -14.29
N LYS A 795 -11.04 35.07 -14.76
CA LYS A 795 -11.20 36.41 -15.33
C LYS A 795 -10.49 36.52 -16.70
N PRO A 796 -10.90 37.45 -17.58
CA PRO A 796 -10.13 37.76 -18.78
C PRO A 796 -8.76 38.37 -18.44
N ASP A 797 -7.95 38.61 -19.47
CA ASP A 797 -6.65 39.27 -19.36
C ASP A 797 -6.78 40.70 -18.77
N ILE A 798 -5.75 41.15 -18.06
CA ILE A 798 -5.73 42.47 -17.43
C ILE A 798 -5.71 43.55 -18.52
N GLU A 799 -6.55 44.58 -18.36
CA GLU A 799 -6.52 45.77 -19.20
C GLU A 799 -5.51 46.77 -18.65
N ARG A 800 -5.62 47.09 -17.36
CA ARG A 800 -4.72 47.97 -16.63
C ARG A 800 -4.75 47.71 -15.13
N PHE A 801 -3.66 48.08 -14.47
CA PHE A 801 -3.58 48.14 -13.01
C PHE A 801 -4.16 49.47 -12.49
N THR A 802 -4.38 49.51 -11.18
CA THR A 802 -4.79 50.67 -10.38
C THR A 802 -3.99 50.66 -9.06
N GLU A 803 -4.15 51.67 -8.20
CA GLU A 803 -3.41 51.72 -6.93
C GLU A 803 -3.67 50.53 -6.00
N ASN A 804 -4.89 49.99 -6.01
CA ASN A 804 -5.39 49.01 -5.03
C ASN A 804 -5.84 47.68 -5.67
N GLY A 805 -5.57 47.46 -6.96
CA GLY A 805 -6.15 46.34 -7.71
C GLY A 805 -5.96 46.46 -9.22
N VAL A 806 -6.77 45.74 -10.00
CA VAL A 806 -6.75 45.81 -11.48
C VAL A 806 -8.14 45.94 -12.08
N ILE A 807 -8.20 46.30 -13.36
CA ILE A 807 -9.38 46.15 -14.21
C ILE A 807 -9.06 45.09 -15.27
N PHE A 808 -9.92 44.08 -15.41
CA PHE A 808 -9.83 43.08 -16.48
C PHE A 808 -10.63 43.53 -17.70
N LYS A 809 -10.22 43.09 -18.90
CA LYS A 809 -10.83 43.52 -20.16
C LYS A 809 -12.32 43.22 -20.20
N GLY A 810 -13.14 44.27 -20.26
CA GLY A 810 -14.60 44.19 -20.27
C GLY A 810 -15.28 44.32 -18.90
N ASP A 811 -14.54 44.34 -17.78
CA ASP A 811 -15.08 44.77 -16.49
C ASP A 811 -15.05 46.31 -16.39
N SER A 812 -16.09 46.91 -15.82
CA SER A 812 -16.12 48.36 -15.51
C SER A 812 -15.62 48.71 -14.11
N GLU A 813 -15.48 47.71 -13.24
CA GLU A 813 -15.16 47.86 -11.82
C GLU A 813 -13.74 47.39 -11.49
N VAL A 814 -13.13 47.99 -10.47
CA VAL A 814 -11.81 47.60 -9.99
C VAL A 814 -11.95 46.33 -9.14
N THR A 815 -11.24 45.27 -9.52
CA THR A 815 -11.05 44.11 -8.65
C THR A 815 -9.87 44.40 -7.72
N GLU A 816 -10.15 44.59 -6.43
CA GLU A 816 -9.14 44.80 -5.39
C GLU A 816 -8.16 43.61 -5.28
N ALA A 817 -6.87 43.90 -5.14
CA ALA A 817 -5.84 42.88 -4.97
C ALA A 817 -4.66 43.40 -4.14
N ASP A 818 -4.18 42.57 -3.23
CA ASP A 818 -2.98 42.85 -2.42
C ASP A 818 -1.70 42.29 -3.08
N VAL A 819 -1.85 41.30 -3.97
CA VAL A 819 -0.75 40.57 -4.63
C VAL A 819 -1.12 40.15 -6.05
N VAL A 820 -0.19 40.29 -6.98
CA VAL A 820 -0.26 39.72 -8.34
C VAL A 820 0.89 38.73 -8.57
N ILE A 821 0.52 37.48 -8.87
CA ILE A 821 1.44 36.37 -9.13
C ILE A 821 1.50 36.11 -10.64
N MET A 822 2.59 36.55 -11.27
CA MET A 822 2.89 36.31 -12.68
C MET A 822 3.29 34.84 -12.89
N ALA A 823 2.50 34.11 -13.69
CA ALA A 823 2.75 32.73 -14.11
C ALA A 823 3.01 32.64 -15.63
N THR A 824 3.65 33.67 -16.19
CA THR A 824 3.63 33.95 -17.64
C THR A 824 4.69 33.19 -18.46
N GLY A 825 5.55 32.42 -17.80
CA GLY A 825 6.48 31.48 -18.42
C GLY A 825 7.96 31.82 -18.20
N TYR A 826 8.81 31.25 -19.05
CA TYR A 826 10.27 31.37 -18.94
C TYR A 826 10.92 31.46 -20.33
N THR A 827 11.90 32.34 -20.47
CA THR A 827 12.81 32.43 -21.63
C THR A 827 14.12 31.69 -21.35
N TRP A 828 15.02 31.65 -22.34
CA TRP A 828 16.33 31.01 -22.25
C TRP A 828 17.40 31.75 -23.06
N LYS A 829 18.65 31.71 -22.59
CA LYS A 829 19.89 32.03 -23.32
C LYS A 829 21.02 31.16 -22.75
N PHE A 830 22.05 30.87 -23.54
CA PHE A 830 23.33 30.31 -23.09
C PHE A 830 24.39 31.43 -23.07
N PRO A 831 24.42 32.32 -22.04
CA PRO A 831 25.27 33.52 -22.07
C PRO A 831 26.78 33.22 -21.97
N PHE A 832 27.15 32.02 -21.53
CA PHE A 832 28.53 31.56 -21.41
C PHE A 832 29.06 30.88 -22.69
N LEU A 833 28.21 30.53 -23.65
CA LEU A 833 28.62 29.80 -24.85
C LEU A 833 29.04 30.76 -25.97
N GLU A 834 30.15 30.45 -26.64
CA GLU A 834 30.63 31.16 -27.83
C GLU A 834 29.51 31.38 -28.87
N GLU A 835 29.36 32.62 -29.34
CA GLU A 835 28.24 33.00 -30.21
C GLU A 835 28.28 32.28 -31.56
N GLY A 836 27.10 31.99 -32.12
CA GLY A 836 26.94 31.28 -33.39
C GLY A 836 26.84 29.75 -33.28
N ILE A 837 27.24 29.13 -32.16
CA ILE A 837 27.14 27.68 -31.97
C ILE A 837 25.66 27.25 -31.85
N ILE A 838 24.90 27.87 -30.95
CA ILE A 838 23.45 27.65 -30.82
C ILE A 838 22.71 28.92 -31.22
N VAL A 839 21.97 28.84 -32.32
CA VAL A 839 21.28 29.96 -32.98
C VAL A 839 19.77 29.72 -32.98
N LYS A 840 19.01 30.78 -32.70
CA LYS A 840 17.56 30.79 -32.77
C LYS A 840 17.09 31.70 -33.90
N GLU A 841 16.53 31.12 -34.95
CA GLU A 841 15.96 31.83 -36.10
C GLU A 841 14.45 32.01 -35.86
N GLY A 842 14.03 33.14 -35.29
CA GLY A 842 12.64 33.34 -34.88
C GLY A 842 12.25 32.43 -33.72
N ASP A 843 11.47 31.38 -33.99
CA ASP A 843 11.13 30.30 -33.06
C ASP A 843 11.81 28.94 -33.37
N LYS A 844 12.56 28.84 -34.48
CA LYS A 844 13.37 27.67 -34.88
C LYS A 844 14.72 27.63 -34.15
N ILE A 845 15.26 26.44 -33.86
CA ILE A 845 16.60 26.23 -33.27
C ILE A 845 17.45 25.28 -34.13
N ASN A 846 18.76 25.53 -34.21
CA ASN A 846 19.73 24.80 -35.02
C ASN A 846 20.30 23.51 -34.37
N LEU A 847 19.49 22.73 -33.62
CA LEU A 847 19.97 21.51 -32.94
C LEU A 847 19.43 20.22 -33.56
N TYR A 848 20.33 19.39 -34.11
CA TYR A 848 20.01 18.03 -34.57
C TYR A 848 19.57 17.19 -33.38
N LYS A 849 18.41 16.53 -33.52
CA LYS A 849 17.72 15.79 -32.44
C LYS A 849 17.63 16.55 -31.11
N LEU A 850 17.60 17.89 -31.15
CA LEU A 850 17.62 18.77 -29.97
C LEU A 850 18.85 18.57 -29.05
N MET A 851 19.98 18.13 -29.62
CA MET A 851 21.22 17.85 -28.91
C MET A 851 22.48 18.42 -29.59
N PHE A 852 22.69 18.16 -30.88
CA PHE A 852 23.99 18.42 -31.54
C PHE A 852 23.90 19.61 -32.51
N PRO A 853 24.79 20.62 -32.41
CA PRO A 853 24.91 21.65 -33.44
C PRO A 853 25.51 21.05 -34.73
N PRO A 854 24.85 21.18 -35.90
CA PRO A 854 25.17 20.39 -37.09
C PRO A 854 26.42 20.83 -37.84
N HIS A 855 26.89 22.07 -37.61
CA HIS A 855 28.01 22.71 -38.33
C HIS A 855 29.37 22.50 -37.63
N LEU A 856 29.43 21.73 -36.54
CA LEU A 856 30.68 21.51 -35.81
C LEU A 856 31.51 20.42 -36.48
N GLU A 857 32.77 20.74 -36.77
CA GLU A 857 33.77 19.86 -37.38
C GLU A 857 34.01 18.56 -36.56
N HIS A 858 33.75 18.62 -35.25
CA HIS A 858 33.93 17.53 -34.30
C HIS A 858 32.68 17.35 -33.44
N ALA A 859 32.30 16.10 -33.18
CA ALA A 859 31.12 15.72 -32.39
C ALA A 859 31.38 15.77 -30.87
N THR A 860 32.05 16.83 -30.38
CA THR A 860 32.53 16.95 -28.98
C THR A 860 31.65 17.82 -28.09
N LEU A 861 30.58 18.42 -28.62
CA LEU A 861 29.60 19.22 -27.86
C LEU A 861 28.18 18.67 -28.04
N ALA A 862 27.45 18.49 -26.94
CA ALA A 862 26.02 18.16 -26.98
C ALA A 862 25.22 18.92 -25.91
N VAL A 863 23.95 19.19 -26.20
CA VAL A 863 22.95 19.76 -25.28
C VAL A 863 22.03 18.63 -24.79
N VAL A 864 21.66 18.65 -23.50
CA VAL A 864 20.82 17.61 -22.89
C VAL A 864 19.66 18.26 -22.12
N GLY A 865 18.46 17.67 -22.20
CA GLY A 865 17.26 18.16 -21.52
C GLY A 865 16.63 19.41 -22.16
N PHE A 866 17.08 19.79 -23.36
CA PHE A 866 16.58 20.98 -24.08
C PHE A 866 15.31 20.67 -24.89
N ILE A 867 14.30 20.15 -24.21
CA ILE A 867 13.10 19.56 -24.80
C ILE A 867 11.83 20.07 -24.09
N LEU A 868 10.71 20.07 -24.80
CA LEU A 868 9.37 20.29 -24.25
C LEU A 868 8.44 19.14 -24.68
N PRO A 869 8.46 18.01 -23.95
CA PRO A 869 7.76 16.80 -24.36
C PRO A 869 6.28 16.80 -23.98
N PHE A 870 5.43 16.27 -24.86
CA PHE A 870 4.09 15.81 -24.51
C PHE A 870 4.20 14.43 -23.82
N GLY A 871 4.58 14.46 -22.53
CA GLY A 871 4.83 13.28 -21.70
C GLY A 871 5.95 13.49 -20.66
N PRO A 872 6.49 12.42 -20.07
CA PRO A 872 7.58 12.51 -19.08
C PRO A 872 8.92 12.86 -19.75
N GLY A 873 9.66 13.80 -19.15
CA GLY A 873 10.93 14.29 -19.71
C GLY A 873 12.17 13.52 -19.26
N PHE A 874 12.14 12.88 -18.08
CA PHE A 874 13.29 12.16 -17.52
C PHE A 874 13.79 10.99 -18.40
N PRO A 875 12.92 10.10 -18.96
CA PRO A 875 13.39 9.01 -19.81
C PRO A 875 14.01 9.51 -21.13
N ILE A 876 13.49 10.61 -21.69
CA ILE A 876 14.10 11.25 -22.86
C ILE A 876 15.50 11.78 -22.50
N GLY A 877 15.62 12.49 -21.37
CA GLY A 877 16.92 13.00 -20.89
C GLY A 877 17.94 11.89 -20.68
N GLU A 878 17.53 10.75 -20.13
CA GLU A 878 18.38 9.57 -19.99
C GLU A 878 18.83 8.99 -21.34
N LEU A 879 17.92 8.87 -22.32
CA LEU A 879 18.25 8.44 -23.68
C LEU A 879 19.20 9.43 -24.38
N GLN A 880 19.03 10.75 -24.16
CA GLN A 880 19.96 11.77 -24.64
C GLN A 880 21.34 11.62 -23.99
N CYS A 881 21.43 11.44 -22.67
CA CYS A 881 22.70 11.16 -21.98
C CYS A 881 23.40 9.91 -22.54
N ARG A 882 22.65 8.81 -22.70
CA ARG A 882 23.18 7.53 -23.20
C ARG A 882 23.70 7.64 -24.63
N TRP A 883 22.98 8.33 -25.52
CA TRP A 883 23.47 8.55 -26.88
C TRP A 883 24.66 9.49 -26.93
N ALA A 884 24.65 10.60 -26.18
CA ALA A 884 25.77 11.54 -26.11
C ALA A 884 27.06 10.86 -25.62
N ALA A 885 26.96 10.01 -24.59
CA ALA A 885 28.10 9.21 -24.11
C ALA A 885 28.65 8.24 -25.17
N GLN A 886 27.79 7.63 -26.00
CA GLN A 886 28.23 6.76 -27.10
C GLN A 886 28.89 7.52 -28.25
N VAL A 887 28.43 8.76 -28.54
CA VAL A 887 29.05 9.64 -29.54
C VAL A 887 30.41 10.16 -29.05
N LEU A 888 30.51 10.63 -27.80
CA LEU A 888 31.79 11.05 -27.20
C LEU A 888 32.77 9.88 -27.05
N ALA A 889 32.29 8.67 -26.76
CA ALA A 889 33.09 7.44 -26.78
C ALA A 889 33.52 7.00 -28.20
N ARG A 890 33.12 7.74 -29.25
CA ARG A 890 33.35 7.43 -30.68
C ARG A 890 32.76 6.07 -31.13
N LYS A 891 31.83 5.52 -30.35
CA LYS A 891 31.11 4.26 -30.61
C LYS A 891 29.92 4.46 -31.56
N CYS A 892 29.30 5.64 -31.51
CA CYS A 892 28.32 6.10 -32.51
C CYS A 892 28.90 7.26 -33.31
N LYS A 893 28.57 7.34 -34.61
CA LYS A 893 28.87 8.50 -35.47
C LYS A 893 27.59 9.29 -35.73
N LEU A 894 27.71 10.61 -35.84
CA LEU A 894 26.64 11.46 -36.35
C LEU A 894 26.59 11.38 -37.89
N PRO A 895 25.42 11.62 -38.52
CA PRO A 895 25.31 11.78 -39.97
C PRO A 895 25.91 13.12 -40.42
N SER A 896 25.91 13.40 -41.74
CA SER A 896 26.47 14.64 -42.28
C SER A 896 25.68 15.89 -41.87
N GLU A 897 26.33 17.07 -41.88
CA GLU A 897 25.69 18.36 -41.62
C GLU A 897 24.40 18.55 -42.45
N LYS A 898 24.43 18.18 -43.74
CA LYS A 898 23.28 18.27 -44.64
C LYS A 898 22.09 17.45 -44.13
N GLU A 899 22.32 16.17 -43.81
CA GLU A 899 21.27 15.28 -43.29
C GLU A 899 20.73 15.77 -41.94
N MET A 900 21.61 16.32 -41.09
CA MET A 900 21.23 16.92 -39.82
C MET A 900 20.35 18.18 -40.00
N VAL A 901 20.68 19.06 -40.95
CA VAL A 901 19.90 20.26 -41.27
C VAL A 901 18.56 19.91 -41.93
N GLU A 902 18.52 18.90 -42.79
CA GLU A 902 17.28 18.39 -43.38
C GLU A 902 16.33 17.82 -42.31
N ASP A 903 16.83 17.09 -41.30
CA ASP A 903 16.03 16.63 -40.15
C ASP A 903 15.47 17.77 -39.30
N ILE A 904 16.31 18.79 -38.99
CA ILE A 904 15.89 19.99 -38.24
C ILE A 904 14.74 20.69 -38.97
N ASN A 905 14.90 20.91 -40.28
CA ASN A 905 13.87 21.56 -41.12
C ASN A 905 12.59 20.71 -41.18
N LYS A 906 12.70 19.38 -41.33
CA LYS A 906 11.57 18.45 -41.35
C LYS A 906 10.78 18.46 -40.04
N ARG A 907 11.44 18.36 -38.88
CA ARG A 907 10.77 18.42 -37.57
C ARG A 907 10.14 19.79 -37.31
N TYR A 908 10.84 20.88 -37.63
CA TYR A 908 10.28 22.23 -37.48
C TYR A 908 9.02 22.42 -38.33
N ASN A 909 9.04 22.01 -39.61
CA ASN A 909 7.89 22.12 -40.51
C ASN A 909 6.70 21.27 -40.05
N ALA A 910 6.92 20.08 -39.50
CA ALA A 910 5.85 19.27 -38.89
C ALA A 910 5.27 19.95 -37.63
N ASN A 911 6.13 20.48 -36.76
CA ASN A 911 5.70 21.12 -35.51
C ASN A 911 4.87 22.39 -35.74
N ILE A 912 5.18 23.22 -36.74
CA ILE A 912 4.39 24.45 -37.05
C ILE A 912 3.05 24.16 -37.75
N LEU A 913 2.81 22.92 -38.19
CA LEU A 913 1.52 22.46 -38.70
C LEU A 913 0.67 21.81 -37.61
N LYS A 914 1.28 21.07 -36.68
CA LYS A 914 0.60 20.38 -35.57
C LYS A 914 0.28 21.30 -34.38
N TYR A 915 1.20 22.19 -34.01
CA TYR A 915 1.12 22.97 -32.78
C TYR A 915 0.85 24.47 -33.03
N ALA A 916 0.11 25.09 -32.11
CA ALA A 916 -0.14 26.52 -32.10
C ALA A 916 1.18 27.32 -32.00
N ARG A 917 1.34 28.38 -32.79
CA ARG A 917 2.60 29.15 -32.87
C ARG A 917 2.94 29.86 -31.56
N HIS A 918 4.16 29.63 -31.08
CA HIS A 918 4.75 30.23 -29.88
C HIS A 918 6.27 30.00 -29.86
N ASP A 919 6.98 30.71 -28.99
CA ASP A 919 8.45 30.81 -28.90
C ASP A 919 9.21 29.52 -28.57
N LYS A 920 8.51 28.39 -28.39
CA LYS A 920 9.06 27.06 -28.07
C LYS A 920 8.58 25.94 -29.01
N VAL A 921 7.92 26.26 -30.12
CA VAL A 921 7.37 25.24 -31.05
C VAL A 921 8.43 24.28 -31.61
N SER A 922 9.67 24.73 -31.79
CA SER A 922 10.78 23.92 -32.33
C SER A 922 11.36 22.88 -31.36
N ILE A 923 11.16 23.03 -30.04
CA ILE A 923 11.63 22.08 -29.02
C ILE A 923 10.54 21.09 -28.57
N ARG A 924 9.37 21.12 -29.21
CA ARG A 924 8.26 20.19 -28.93
C ARG A 924 8.51 18.82 -29.52
N VAL A 925 8.20 17.79 -28.74
CA VAL A 925 8.33 16.38 -29.13
C VAL A 925 7.20 15.54 -28.52
N ASP A 926 6.71 14.55 -29.26
CA ASP A 926 5.81 13.52 -28.72
C ASP A 926 6.64 12.42 -28.04
N TYR A 927 6.28 12.07 -26.80
CA TYR A 927 7.15 11.25 -25.93
C TYR A 927 7.56 9.90 -26.54
N VAL A 928 6.59 9.12 -27.06
CA VAL A 928 6.83 7.75 -27.53
C VAL A 928 7.66 7.75 -28.81
N GLN A 929 7.29 8.58 -29.78
CA GLN A 929 7.98 8.72 -31.06
C GLN A 929 9.41 9.20 -30.85
N PHE A 930 9.64 10.21 -30.01
CA PHE A 930 10.97 10.77 -29.79
C PHE A 930 11.89 9.87 -28.97
N CYS A 931 11.35 9.09 -28.01
CA CYS A 931 12.13 8.03 -27.36
C CYS A 931 12.61 6.98 -28.37
N ASP A 932 11.73 6.51 -29.26
CA ASP A 932 12.10 5.57 -30.33
C ASP A 932 13.08 6.20 -31.36
N GLU A 933 12.98 7.50 -31.61
CA GLU A 933 13.86 8.28 -32.50
C GLU A 933 15.29 8.33 -31.93
N ILE A 934 15.46 8.74 -30.67
CA ILE A 934 16.77 8.79 -30.00
C ILE A 934 17.34 7.38 -29.78
N ALA A 935 16.54 6.43 -29.28
CA ALA A 935 16.99 5.07 -29.04
C ALA A 935 17.45 4.34 -30.30
N SER A 936 16.94 4.72 -31.48
CA SER A 936 17.42 4.16 -32.76
C SER A 936 18.86 4.56 -33.11
N GLN A 937 19.33 5.73 -32.65
CA GLN A 937 20.66 6.26 -33.01
C GLN A 937 21.84 5.47 -32.40
N PHE A 938 21.58 4.67 -31.35
CA PHE A 938 22.59 3.85 -30.67
C PHE A 938 22.12 2.40 -30.43
N GLY A 939 21.16 1.91 -31.23
CA GLY A 939 20.74 0.51 -31.22
C GLY A 939 19.87 0.07 -30.02
N ALA A 940 19.38 1.01 -29.21
CA ALA A 940 18.56 0.73 -28.02
C ALA A 940 17.04 0.69 -28.29
N LYS A 941 16.60 0.87 -29.54
CA LYS A 941 15.16 0.87 -29.89
C LYS A 941 14.52 -0.51 -29.61
N PRO A 942 13.40 -0.60 -28.85
CA PRO A 942 12.77 -1.87 -28.52
C PRO A 942 12.32 -2.68 -29.75
N ASN A 943 12.71 -3.95 -29.82
CA ASN A 943 12.24 -4.87 -30.86
C ASN A 943 10.88 -5.47 -30.45
N LEU A 944 9.80 -4.86 -30.95
CA LEU A 944 8.42 -5.26 -30.64
C LEU A 944 8.03 -6.67 -31.16
N LEU A 945 8.83 -7.26 -32.06
CA LEU A 945 8.61 -8.62 -32.59
C LEU A 945 9.38 -9.70 -31.81
N LYS A 946 10.16 -9.34 -30.77
CA LYS A 946 10.88 -10.28 -29.91
C LYS A 946 10.20 -10.58 -28.57
N PHE A 947 8.98 -10.10 -28.35
CA PHE A 947 8.16 -10.45 -27.18
C PHE A 947 7.20 -11.58 -27.54
N SER A 948 7.71 -12.81 -27.37
CA SER A 948 6.99 -14.09 -27.46
C SER A 948 7.27 -14.91 -26.21
#